data_AF-A0A6L7JFN5-F1
#
_entry.id   AF-A0A6L7JFN5-F1
#
_cell.length_a   1.000
_cell.length_b   1.000
_cell.length_c   1.000
_cell.angle_alpha   90.00
_cell.angle_beta   90.00
_cell.angle_gamma   90.00
#
_symmetry.space_group_name_H-M   'P 1'
#
loop_
_entity.id
_entity.type
_entity.pdbx_description
1 polymer ?
#
loop_
_entity_poly.entity_id
_entity_poly.type
_entity_poly.pdbx_seq_one_letter_code
_entity_poly.pdbx_strand_id
1 'polypeptide(L)'
;MKTDRRNFVRILRIGLVTALLALTVGFVPAAGAQAADYPIAGGWFFTQGATDTADPQDGFAVIDDGQARFWSAFQDHGGVAAVGYPISRRFVWDGFTTQVMQKAVFQWRPESGSTAFVNVFDDLTRRGRDAQLATLLVPETESFAGEESLSFNEIAQRRVALLDVEPRFLATYRSVPDPLLTFGLPTSRVRDYEGLRSIRLQRAVLQLWTSDFPWASAGTVTIANGGDLAKQVGMFTGAPLQPEPADRYVTPGTFISEPPEMPVVDVVAGARSAVVRIEGTTGSGSGFVIDREGHILTNAHVVERVGDMEVVLEDGSRWDPDLVGIDSGRDIALLKITTGSPLHFLPLATTVRAGESVVALGFPLGLQGGLTVTTGIVSSLERVLDEVIHLQTDAAINPGNSGGPLLNLRGQVVGMNTSGIPSRLAQGIGFAIRHDELASLLPELRSGRLAPSMSAQPPEEATPPGSSDFGPSSGTLTHDPDDGFIEAGRAMFDAADFVIEATFFNPYSAAAGGFDYGFQFRDVGDNAYFLAVASDASWRLFFGDDPPRTIVAEGRMPRFHGGVGESNHLSLIAVGERGWLFGNGELVAELKLDAWNESGDVAVITGYYSGHEVSGAATRFESFAGRALQPHFESGAGKLDRVDADKIAVLQSGAFARDLVAEAVVPLPAETDWDAGFIFRNSRSDRFEMVGLDGDGEVFHYTRTTGEDRFERLGTGQASETEDGQTNRRMLLIATGSSGWFFVDGNPVLELDLSHNLDQGFIALAGGFIGGNRNLEEFESFRVLTP
;
A
#
# COMPACT_ATOMS: atom_id res chain seq x y z
N MET A 1 -60.29 23.27 48.39
CA MET A 1 -60.11 22.03 47.61
C MET A 1 -60.34 22.20 46.09
N LYS A 2 -60.01 23.35 45.47
CA LYS A 2 -60.06 23.51 43.99
C LYS A 2 -58.68 23.81 43.36
N THR A 3 -57.65 24.03 44.16
CA THR A 3 -56.32 24.46 43.70
C THR A 3 -55.39 23.30 43.34
N ASP A 4 -55.71 22.06 43.76
CA ASP A 4 -54.80 20.93 43.62
C ASP A 4 -55.01 20.12 42.33
N ARG A 5 -56.19 20.19 41.71
CA ARG A 5 -56.47 19.44 40.47
C ARG A 5 -55.69 19.98 39.26
N ARG A 6 -55.35 21.27 39.21
CA ARG A 6 -54.56 21.84 38.09
C ARG A 6 -53.08 21.51 38.20
N ASN A 7 -52.50 21.51 39.41
CA ASN A 7 -51.12 21.08 39.62
C ASN A 7 -50.98 19.57 39.50
N PHE A 8 -51.94 18.77 40.00
CA PHE A 8 -51.91 17.32 39.84
C PHE A 8 -52.09 16.89 38.37
N VAL A 9 -52.99 17.52 37.61
CA VAL A 9 -53.15 17.26 36.15
C VAL A 9 -51.97 17.81 35.34
N ARG A 10 -51.31 18.88 35.79
CA ARG A 10 -50.05 19.38 35.19
C ARG A 10 -48.89 18.43 35.44
N ILE A 11 -48.70 17.96 36.67
CA ILE A 11 -47.66 16.99 37.05
C ILE A 11 -47.91 15.63 36.37
N LEU A 12 -49.17 15.19 36.22
CA LEU A 12 -49.50 13.99 35.43
C LEU A 12 -49.25 14.18 33.92
N ARG A 13 -49.58 15.35 33.34
CA ARG A 13 -49.33 15.62 31.92
C ARG A 13 -47.85 15.75 31.61
N ILE A 14 -47.10 16.44 32.46
CA ILE A 14 -45.64 16.52 32.38
C ILE A 14 -45.09 15.12 32.55
N GLY A 15 -45.49 14.35 33.56
CA GLY A 15 -45.04 12.97 33.81
C GLY A 15 -45.36 11.98 32.68
N LEU A 16 -46.50 12.09 32.00
CA LEU A 16 -46.86 11.22 30.87
C LEU A 16 -46.12 11.59 29.58
N VAL A 17 -45.97 12.89 29.29
CA VAL A 17 -45.21 13.40 28.14
C VAL A 17 -43.70 13.18 28.33
N THR A 18 -43.21 13.27 29.58
CA THR A 18 -41.81 13.04 29.91
C THR A 18 -41.43 11.57 30.11
N ALA A 19 -42.34 10.70 30.55
CA ALA A 19 -42.10 9.24 30.52
C ALA A 19 -41.97 8.70 29.09
N LEU A 20 -42.66 9.30 28.11
CA LEU A 20 -42.46 8.99 26.69
C LEU A 20 -41.14 9.55 26.12
N LEU A 21 -40.61 10.65 26.68
CA LEU A 21 -39.26 11.16 26.36
C LEU A 21 -38.16 10.33 27.03
N ALA A 22 -38.38 9.81 28.24
CA ALA A 22 -37.46 8.90 28.92
C ALA A 22 -37.28 7.58 28.16
N LEU A 23 -38.27 7.15 27.38
CA LEU A 23 -38.16 6.00 26.45
C LEU A 23 -37.25 6.26 25.25
N THR A 24 -36.91 7.53 24.95
CA THR A 24 -35.95 7.90 23.89
C THR A 24 -34.52 8.09 24.39
N VAL A 25 -34.32 8.10 25.73
CA VAL A 25 -33.01 8.11 26.39
C VAL A 25 -32.78 6.71 26.94
N GLY A 26 -32.08 5.86 26.17
CA GLY A 26 -31.97 4.42 26.41
C GLY A 26 -31.77 4.03 27.89
N PHE A 27 -32.81 3.46 28.48
CA PHE A 27 -32.70 2.76 29.76
C PHE A 27 -32.27 1.31 29.49
N VAL A 28 -31.10 0.92 30.00
CA VAL A 28 -30.69 -0.49 30.06
C VAL A 28 -31.33 -1.10 31.30
N PRO A 29 -32.27 -2.06 31.19
CA PRO A 29 -32.78 -2.77 32.36
C PRO A 29 -31.69 -3.65 32.99
N ALA A 30 -31.78 -3.87 34.29
CA ALA A 30 -30.84 -4.71 35.03
C ALA A 30 -30.82 -6.15 34.49
N ALA A 31 -29.61 -6.72 34.45
CA ALA A 31 -29.24 -7.99 33.83
C ALA A 31 -30.18 -9.17 34.14
N GLY A 32 -31.09 -9.45 33.21
CA GLY A 32 -31.50 -10.81 32.86
C GLY A 32 -30.86 -11.13 31.51
N ALA A 33 -30.43 -12.39 31.30
CA ALA A 33 -29.63 -12.81 30.14
C ALA A 33 -30.19 -12.25 28.82
N GLN A 34 -29.54 -11.19 28.32
CA GLN A 34 -29.91 -10.53 27.08
C GLN A 34 -29.49 -11.45 25.93
N ALA A 35 -30.43 -11.77 25.03
CA ALA A 35 -30.14 -12.55 23.84
C ALA A 35 -29.00 -11.85 23.08
N ALA A 36 -27.94 -12.60 22.78
CA ALA A 36 -26.78 -12.03 22.11
C ALA A 36 -27.19 -11.49 20.75
N ASP A 37 -26.66 -10.32 20.35
CA ASP A 37 -26.65 -9.97 18.95
C ASP A 37 -25.67 -10.90 18.24
N TYR A 38 -25.97 -11.29 17.01
CA TYR A 38 -25.13 -12.25 16.28
C TYR A 38 -25.06 -11.92 14.79
N PRO A 39 -23.96 -12.34 14.14
CA PRO A 39 -23.82 -12.21 12.69
C PRO A 39 -24.86 -13.05 11.96
N ILE A 40 -25.35 -12.53 10.85
CA ILE A 40 -26.22 -13.21 9.89
C ILE A 40 -25.67 -13.02 8.48
N ALA A 41 -26.15 -13.80 7.51
CA ALA A 41 -25.70 -13.66 6.13
C ALA A 41 -25.93 -12.24 5.61
N GLY A 42 -24.86 -11.57 5.19
CA GLY A 42 -24.91 -10.20 4.68
C GLY A 42 -25.06 -9.12 5.76
N GLY A 43 -25.07 -9.43 7.06
CA GLY A 43 -25.07 -8.39 8.08
C GLY A 43 -25.23 -8.88 9.51
N TRP A 44 -26.04 -8.17 10.30
CA TRP A 44 -26.14 -8.39 11.74
C TRP A 44 -27.57 -8.33 12.25
N PHE A 45 -27.87 -9.15 13.26
CA PHE A 45 -29.18 -9.21 13.88
C PHE A 45 -29.13 -8.60 15.28
N PHE A 46 -30.05 -7.67 15.56
CA PHE A 46 -30.09 -6.91 16.82
C PHE A 46 -31.40 -7.15 17.56
N THR A 47 -31.30 -7.54 18.83
CA THR A 47 -32.46 -7.81 19.69
C THR A 47 -32.93 -6.57 20.47
N GLN A 48 -32.04 -5.59 20.67
CA GLN A 48 -32.33 -4.39 21.47
C GLN A 48 -33.28 -3.41 20.79
N GLY A 49 -33.53 -3.56 19.48
CA GLY A 49 -34.55 -2.80 18.77
C GLY A 49 -35.98 -3.26 19.08
N ALA A 50 -36.13 -4.44 19.68
CA ALA A 50 -37.41 -5.14 19.92
C ALA A 50 -37.87 -5.07 21.39
N THR A 51 -37.64 -3.95 22.09
CA THR A 51 -37.91 -3.81 23.53
C THR A 51 -39.36 -4.05 23.97
N ASP A 52 -40.31 -4.07 23.04
CA ASP A 52 -41.75 -4.19 23.29
C ASP A 52 -42.32 -5.59 22.94
N THR A 53 -41.47 -6.59 22.64
CA THR A 53 -41.92 -7.95 22.27
C THR A 53 -42.15 -8.87 23.46
N ALA A 54 -42.96 -9.91 23.23
CA ALA A 54 -43.12 -11.01 24.17
C ALA A 54 -41.97 -12.02 24.11
N ASP A 55 -41.27 -12.12 22.96
CA ASP A 55 -40.11 -13.01 22.77
C ASP A 55 -38.80 -12.19 22.80
N PRO A 56 -37.89 -12.45 23.76
CA PRO A 56 -36.61 -11.76 23.86
C PRO A 56 -35.60 -12.11 22.76
N GLN A 57 -35.90 -13.07 21.87
CA GLN A 57 -35.06 -13.41 20.72
C GLN A 57 -35.48 -12.71 19.42
N ASP A 58 -36.63 -12.03 19.42
CA ASP A 58 -37.06 -11.23 18.29
C ASP A 58 -36.19 -9.98 18.14
N GLY A 59 -36.02 -9.54 16.90
CA GLY A 59 -35.14 -8.43 16.60
C GLY A 59 -35.30 -7.88 15.20
N PHE A 60 -34.32 -7.06 14.81
CA PHE A 60 -34.23 -6.49 13.48
C PHE A 60 -32.86 -6.77 12.88
N ALA A 61 -32.88 -7.29 11.66
CA ALA A 61 -31.71 -7.49 10.85
C ALA A 61 -31.32 -6.19 10.12
N VAL A 62 -30.04 -5.85 10.12
CA VAL A 62 -29.44 -4.90 9.18
C VAL A 62 -28.52 -5.71 8.29
N ILE A 63 -28.87 -5.82 7.02
CA ILE A 63 -28.17 -6.65 6.04
C ILE A 63 -27.71 -5.84 4.84
N ASP A 64 -26.89 -6.43 4.00
CA ASP A 64 -26.64 -6.08 2.61
C ASP A 64 -27.23 -7.18 1.73
N ASP A 65 -27.97 -6.78 0.70
CA ASP A 65 -28.51 -7.68 -0.30
C ASP A 65 -28.66 -6.95 -1.65
N GLY A 66 -29.20 -7.64 -2.66
CA GLY A 66 -29.46 -7.06 -3.98
C GLY A 66 -30.46 -5.91 -4.03
N GLN A 67 -31.11 -5.55 -2.90
CA GLN A 67 -32.06 -4.43 -2.81
C GLN A 67 -31.45 -3.17 -2.18
N ALA A 68 -30.55 -3.32 -1.20
CA ALA A 68 -29.87 -2.21 -0.54
C ALA A 68 -28.64 -2.68 0.26
N ARG A 69 -27.62 -1.83 0.38
CA ARG A 69 -26.44 -2.07 1.24
C ARG A 69 -26.53 -1.33 2.58
N PHE A 70 -27.49 -1.72 3.43
CA PHE A 70 -27.71 -1.05 4.72
C PHE A 70 -26.78 -1.51 5.82
N TRP A 71 -26.21 -2.72 5.75
CA TRP A 71 -25.21 -3.17 6.72
C TRP A 71 -23.89 -2.45 6.50
N SER A 72 -23.40 -2.40 5.26
CA SER A 72 -22.23 -1.59 4.89
C SER A 72 -22.43 -0.13 5.33
N ALA A 73 -23.55 0.49 4.94
CA ALA A 73 -23.83 1.88 5.33
C ALA A 73 -23.96 2.06 6.85
N PHE A 74 -24.49 1.07 7.57
CA PHE A 74 -24.58 1.11 9.02
C PHE A 74 -23.18 1.12 9.65
N GLN A 75 -22.26 0.31 9.15
CA GLN A 75 -20.86 0.28 9.61
C GLN A 75 -20.12 1.58 9.25
N ASP A 76 -20.22 2.03 7.98
CA ASP A 76 -19.57 3.25 7.47
C ASP A 76 -19.98 4.48 8.29
N HIS A 77 -21.23 4.52 8.75
CA HIS A 77 -21.75 5.61 9.56
C HIS A 77 -21.49 5.48 11.06
N GLY A 78 -20.68 4.51 11.52
CA GLY A 78 -20.28 4.37 12.92
C GLY A 78 -21.20 3.48 13.77
N GLY A 79 -22.03 2.66 13.13
CA GLY A 79 -22.85 1.63 13.75
C GLY A 79 -23.82 2.13 14.82
N VAL A 80 -24.09 1.30 15.82
CA VAL A 80 -25.04 1.60 16.92
C VAL A 80 -24.70 2.93 17.61
N ALA A 81 -23.42 3.23 17.80
CA ALA A 81 -23.00 4.45 18.48
C ALA A 81 -23.51 5.71 17.77
N ALA A 82 -23.45 5.73 16.44
CA ALA A 82 -23.77 6.89 15.62
C ALA A 82 -25.22 6.91 15.13
N VAL A 83 -25.77 5.78 14.66
CA VAL A 83 -27.11 5.71 14.07
C VAL A 83 -28.16 5.02 14.95
N GLY A 84 -27.73 4.41 16.06
CA GLY A 84 -28.60 3.68 17.00
C GLY A 84 -29.00 2.29 16.51
N TYR A 85 -29.73 1.54 17.33
CA TYR A 85 -30.21 0.21 16.94
C TYR A 85 -31.26 0.30 15.82
N PRO A 86 -31.39 -0.71 14.95
CA PRO A 86 -32.51 -0.81 14.02
C PRO A 86 -33.83 -0.96 14.77
N ILE A 87 -34.85 -0.21 14.37
CA ILE A 87 -36.21 -0.26 14.97
C ILE A 87 -37.28 -0.59 13.92
N SER A 88 -36.85 -1.09 12.76
CA SER A 88 -37.70 -1.57 11.70
C SER A 88 -36.98 -2.56 10.80
N ARG A 89 -37.77 -3.37 10.11
CA ARG A 89 -37.37 -4.11 8.92
C ARG A 89 -37.27 -3.16 7.74
N ARG A 90 -36.66 -3.63 6.65
CA ARG A 90 -36.66 -2.91 5.38
C ARG A 90 -38.07 -2.85 4.78
N PHE A 91 -38.39 -1.71 4.18
CA PHE A 91 -39.65 -1.50 3.47
C PHE A 91 -39.48 -0.40 2.42
N VAL A 92 -40.41 -0.31 1.47
CA VAL A 92 -40.41 0.79 0.50
C VAL A 92 -41.17 1.97 1.08
N TRP A 93 -40.54 3.14 1.10
CA TRP A 93 -41.13 4.39 1.55
C TRP A 93 -40.72 5.53 0.63
N ASP A 94 -41.72 6.28 0.16
CA ASP A 94 -41.59 7.33 -0.86
C ASP A 94 -40.77 6.87 -2.10
N GLY A 95 -40.94 5.60 -2.50
CA GLY A 95 -40.30 5.01 -3.67
C GLY A 95 -38.90 4.42 -3.43
N PHE A 96 -38.36 4.52 -2.21
CA PHE A 96 -37.02 4.04 -1.89
C PHE A 96 -37.05 2.91 -0.86
N THR A 97 -36.19 1.91 -1.02
CA THR A 97 -35.89 0.95 0.05
C THR A 97 -35.43 1.75 1.27
N THR A 98 -36.07 1.54 2.40
CA THR A 98 -35.95 2.34 3.62
C THR A 98 -35.81 1.43 4.83
N GLN A 99 -34.97 1.81 5.77
CA GLN A 99 -34.89 1.19 7.09
C GLN A 99 -34.69 2.26 8.15
N VAL A 100 -35.41 2.14 9.24
CA VAL A 100 -35.40 3.07 10.38
C VAL A 100 -34.46 2.51 11.46
N MET A 101 -33.47 3.32 11.82
CA MET A 101 -32.66 3.19 13.02
C MET A 101 -33.20 4.15 14.09
N GLN A 102 -32.79 4.00 15.35
CA GLN A 102 -33.21 4.93 16.42
C GLN A 102 -32.88 6.38 16.06
N LYS A 103 -31.63 6.67 15.66
CA LYS A 103 -31.13 8.04 15.43
C LYS A 103 -31.31 8.53 14.00
N ALA A 104 -31.40 7.61 13.02
CA ALA A 104 -31.43 7.96 11.60
C ALA A 104 -32.44 7.11 10.82
N VAL A 105 -32.90 7.62 9.67
CA VAL A 105 -33.70 6.86 8.70
C VAL A 105 -32.89 6.73 7.42
N PHE A 106 -32.56 5.50 7.06
CA PHE A 106 -31.81 5.15 5.86
C PHE A 106 -32.76 5.04 4.67
N GLN A 107 -32.41 5.69 3.57
CA GLN A 107 -33.01 5.50 2.25
C GLN A 107 -31.93 5.09 1.25
N TRP A 108 -32.10 3.93 0.63
CA TRP A 108 -31.21 3.48 -0.43
C TRP A 108 -31.42 4.30 -1.70
N ARG A 109 -30.33 4.80 -2.26
CA ARG A 109 -30.30 5.50 -3.55
C ARG A 109 -29.67 4.55 -4.57
N PRO A 110 -30.48 3.80 -5.34
CA PRO A 110 -29.95 2.81 -6.27
C PRO A 110 -29.09 3.45 -7.37
N GLU A 111 -29.40 4.69 -7.77
CA GLU A 111 -28.65 5.44 -8.79
C GLU A 111 -27.22 5.76 -8.36
N SER A 112 -26.99 5.99 -7.05
CA SER A 112 -25.67 6.32 -6.51
C SER A 112 -25.04 5.20 -5.71
N GLY A 113 -25.70 4.03 -5.63
CA GLY A 113 -25.24 2.89 -4.83
C GLY A 113 -25.00 3.23 -3.35
N SER A 114 -25.72 4.19 -2.78
CA SER A 114 -25.43 4.73 -1.45
C SER A 114 -26.67 4.97 -0.60
N THR A 115 -26.47 5.07 0.72
CA THR A 115 -27.54 5.34 1.68
C THR A 115 -27.62 6.84 1.97
N ALA A 116 -28.79 7.43 1.78
CA ALA A 116 -29.09 8.80 2.16
C ALA A 116 -29.86 8.83 3.48
N PHE A 117 -29.63 9.87 4.30
CA PHE A 117 -30.37 10.07 5.54
C PHE A 117 -31.55 11.00 5.29
N VAL A 118 -32.75 10.53 5.59
CA VAL A 118 -33.97 11.34 5.50
C VAL A 118 -33.85 12.53 6.45
N ASN A 119 -34.18 13.73 5.98
CA ASN A 119 -34.42 14.89 6.85
C ASN A 119 -35.76 14.71 7.55
N VAL A 120 -35.78 13.85 8.55
CA VAL A 120 -36.99 13.37 9.25
C VAL A 120 -37.92 14.53 9.61
N PHE A 121 -37.39 15.60 10.19
CA PHE A 121 -38.23 16.70 10.67
C PHE A 121 -38.73 17.59 9.53
N ASP A 122 -37.98 17.75 8.44
CA ASP A 122 -38.46 18.47 7.24
C ASP A 122 -39.65 17.72 6.61
N ASP A 123 -39.56 16.39 6.55
CA ASP A 123 -40.62 15.54 6.00
C ASP A 123 -41.84 15.47 6.91
N LEU A 124 -41.66 15.44 8.24
CA LEU A 124 -42.75 15.53 9.21
C LEU A 124 -43.48 16.87 9.12
N THR A 125 -42.74 17.98 8.96
CA THR A 125 -43.31 19.31 8.70
C THR A 125 -44.13 19.30 7.42
N ARG A 126 -43.58 18.77 6.31
CA ARG A 126 -44.29 18.67 5.01
C ARG A 126 -45.58 17.84 5.10
N ARG A 127 -45.60 16.86 6.01
CA ARG A 127 -46.76 15.99 6.31
C ARG A 127 -47.69 16.57 7.39
N GLY A 128 -47.48 17.82 7.81
CA GLY A 128 -48.34 18.54 8.76
C GLY A 128 -48.30 17.99 10.19
N ARG A 129 -47.16 17.44 10.62
CA ARG A 129 -47.00 16.82 11.96
C ARG A 129 -46.49 17.77 13.05
N ASP A 130 -46.29 19.05 12.75
CA ASP A 130 -45.74 20.02 13.70
C ASP A 130 -46.53 20.16 14.99
N ALA A 131 -47.87 20.20 14.90
CA ALA A 131 -48.71 20.28 16.08
C ALA A 131 -48.55 19.06 17.01
N GLN A 132 -48.29 17.89 16.45
CA GLN A 132 -48.04 16.66 17.21
C GLN A 132 -46.63 16.67 17.81
N LEU A 133 -45.62 17.10 17.04
CA LEU A 133 -44.24 17.27 17.50
C LEU A 133 -44.12 18.29 18.65
N ALA A 134 -44.89 19.36 18.62
CA ALA A 134 -44.95 20.34 19.69
C ALA A 134 -45.41 19.72 21.03
N THR A 135 -46.24 18.67 21.00
CA THR A 135 -46.62 17.93 22.22
C THR A 135 -45.48 17.13 22.84
N LEU A 136 -44.44 16.84 22.05
CA LEU A 136 -43.21 16.14 22.45
C LEU A 136 -42.06 17.13 22.73
N LEU A 137 -42.39 18.40 22.97
CA LEU A 137 -41.42 19.47 23.26
C LEU A 137 -40.44 19.74 22.11
N VAL A 138 -40.82 19.37 20.88
CA VAL A 138 -40.06 19.66 19.67
C VAL A 138 -40.57 20.98 19.07
N PRO A 139 -39.73 22.04 18.98
CA PRO A 139 -40.14 23.33 18.44
C PRO A 139 -40.62 23.22 17.00
N GLU A 140 -41.55 24.07 16.57
CA GLU A 140 -41.96 24.17 15.16
C GLU A 140 -40.81 24.71 14.29
N THR A 141 -40.77 24.28 13.02
CA THR A 141 -39.82 24.80 12.03
C THR A 141 -40.13 26.27 11.70
N GLU A 142 -39.09 27.10 11.59
CA GLU A 142 -39.22 28.50 11.19
C GLU A 142 -39.21 28.69 9.67
N SER A 143 -39.80 29.80 9.22
CA SER A 143 -39.70 30.25 7.84
C SER A 143 -38.37 30.96 7.60
N PHE A 144 -37.52 30.39 6.76
CA PHE A 144 -36.23 30.95 6.36
C PHE A 144 -36.31 31.74 5.05
N ALA A 145 -37.19 32.73 4.99
CA ALA A 145 -37.33 33.58 3.81
C ALA A 145 -36.05 34.40 3.54
N GLY A 146 -35.68 34.57 2.27
CA GLY A 146 -34.46 35.28 1.87
C GLY A 146 -33.21 34.40 1.84
N GLU A 147 -33.35 33.08 1.91
CA GLU A 147 -32.27 32.11 1.67
C GLU A 147 -32.22 31.63 0.21
N GLU A 148 -33.18 32.02 -0.63
CA GLU A 148 -33.36 31.48 -2.00
C GLU A 148 -32.20 31.82 -2.95
N SER A 149 -31.46 32.89 -2.64
CA SER A 149 -30.30 33.35 -3.43
C SER A 149 -28.96 33.07 -2.76
N LEU A 150 -28.94 32.41 -1.59
CA LEU A 150 -27.72 32.16 -0.84
C LEU A 150 -27.11 30.81 -1.24
N SER A 151 -25.78 30.73 -1.20
CA SER A 151 -25.08 29.45 -1.31
C SER A 151 -25.35 28.55 -0.11
N PHE A 152 -25.16 27.24 -0.28
CA PHE A 152 -25.34 26.29 0.83
C PHE A 152 -24.45 26.62 2.04
N ASN A 153 -23.22 27.07 1.82
CA ASN A 153 -22.31 27.42 2.92
C ASN A 153 -22.84 28.65 3.71
N GLU A 154 -23.35 29.66 3.02
CA GLU A 154 -23.98 30.82 3.67
C GLU A 154 -25.23 30.43 4.47
N ILE A 155 -26.07 29.54 3.91
CA ILE A 155 -27.23 28.98 4.61
C ILE A 155 -26.79 28.19 5.84
N ALA A 156 -25.77 27.33 5.70
CA ALA A 156 -25.26 26.50 6.77
C ALA A 156 -24.70 27.35 7.91
N GLN A 157 -23.86 28.34 7.61
CA GLN A 157 -23.34 29.30 8.60
C GLN A 157 -24.47 30.04 9.31
N ARG A 158 -25.45 30.56 8.56
CA ARG A 158 -26.58 31.29 9.10
C ARG A 158 -27.45 30.42 10.03
N ARG A 159 -27.70 29.17 9.65
CA ARG A 159 -28.54 28.25 10.44
C ARG A 159 -27.80 27.69 11.64
N VAL A 160 -26.51 27.36 11.52
CA VAL A 160 -25.69 26.90 12.65
C VAL A 160 -25.55 27.99 13.72
N ALA A 161 -25.50 29.27 13.33
CA ALA A 161 -25.48 30.40 14.27
C ALA A 161 -26.72 30.47 15.20
N LEU A 162 -27.82 29.77 14.87
CA LEU A 162 -28.98 29.66 15.78
C LEU A 162 -28.63 28.92 17.08
N LEU A 163 -27.56 28.12 17.08
CA LEU A 163 -27.06 27.40 18.25
C LEU A 163 -26.25 28.30 19.19
N ASP A 164 -25.73 29.45 18.73
CA ASP A 164 -24.86 30.34 19.51
C ASP A 164 -25.55 30.94 20.74
N VAL A 165 -26.89 30.95 20.74
CA VAL A 165 -27.73 31.36 21.87
C VAL A 165 -27.50 30.48 23.11
N GLU A 166 -27.02 29.26 22.93
CA GLU A 166 -26.69 28.33 24.01
C GLU A 166 -25.40 27.56 23.64
N PRO A 167 -24.23 27.95 24.19
CA PRO A 167 -22.95 27.35 23.83
C PRO A 167 -22.90 25.83 23.97
N ARG A 168 -23.69 25.26 24.89
CA ARG A 168 -23.79 23.80 25.05
C ARG A 168 -24.45 23.12 23.85
N PHE A 169 -25.42 23.73 23.19
CA PHE A 169 -25.98 23.18 21.96
C PHE A 169 -24.95 23.18 20.84
N LEU A 170 -24.20 24.27 20.70
CA LEU A 170 -23.12 24.31 19.72
C LEU A 170 -22.03 23.27 20.03
N ALA A 171 -21.68 23.09 21.30
CA ALA A 171 -20.71 22.09 21.74
C ALA A 171 -21.21 20.66 21.44
N THR A 172 -22.47 20.33 21.75
CA THR A 172 -23.07 19.03 21.42
C THR A 172 -23.19 18.83 19.92
N TYR A 173 -23.56 19.87 19.16
CA TYR A 173 -23.63 19.78 17.71
C TYR A 173 -22.25 19.47 17.11
N ARG A 174 -21.18 20.12 17.61
CA ARG A 174 -19.80 19.91 17.15
C ARG A 174 -19.10 18.70 17.77
N SER A 175 -19.75 17.96 18.69
CA SER A 175 -19.12 16.81 19.34
C SER A 175 -19.13 15.54 18.49
N VAL A 176 -19.77 15.56 17.32
CA VAL A 176 -19.79 14.45 16.36
C VAL A 176 -18.94 14.80 15.14
N PRO A 177 -18.29 13.81 14.48
CA PRO A 177 -17.38 14.06 13.36
C PRO A 177 -18.00 14.84 12.20
N ASP A 178 -19.23 14.49 11.81
CA ASP A 178 -20.02 15.24 10.82
C ASP A 178 -21.39 15.63 11.41
N PRO A 179 -21.50 16.86 11.96
CA PRO A 179 -22.74 17.37 12.53
C PRO A 179 -23.86 17.56 11.49
N LEU A 180 -23.49 17.89 10.24
CA LEU A 180 -24.45 18.14 9.17
C LEU A 180 -25.08 16.82 8.69
N LEU A 181 -24.30 15.75 8.58
CA LEU A 181 -24.82 14.44 8.29
C LEU A 181 -25.64 13.89 9.45
N THR A 182 -25.12 13.98 10.68
CA THR A 182 -25.73 13.39 11.88
C THR A 182 -27.02 14.09 12.31
N PHE A 183 -26.99 15.42 12.43
CA PHE A 183 -28.11 16.20 12.96
C PHE A 183 -28.81 17.04 11.88
N GLY A 184 -28.09 17.41 10.82
CA GLY A 184 -28.56 18.36 9.82
C GLY A 184 -28.61 19.79 10.33
N LEU A 185 -29.05 20.70 9.48
CA LEU A 185 -29.09 22.12 9.85
C LEU A 185 -30.16 22.39 10.91
N PRO A 186 -29.93 23.36 11.82
CA PRO A 186 -31.00 23.86 12.67
C PRO A 186 -32.17 24.40 11.84
N THR A 187 -33.39 24.05 12.21
CA THR A 187 -34.63 24.45 11.51
C THR A 187 -35.57 25.26 12.39
N SER A 188 -35.21 25.49 13.65
CA SER A 188 -35.92 26.38 14.56
C SER A 188 -34.94 27.24 15.36
N ARG A 189 -35.42 28.32 15.98
CA ARG A 189 -34.70 28.94 17.10
C ARG A 189 -34.80 28.05 18.34
N VAL A 190 -33.95 28.34 19.32
CA VAL A 190 -34.07 27.80 20.67
C VAL A 190 -35.38 28.27 21.29
N ARG A 191 -36.18 27.34 21.80
CA ARG A 191 -37.44 27.59 22.49
C ARG A 191 -37.38 27.09 23.92
N ASP A 192 -37.83 27.92 24.85
CA ASP A 192 -37.91 27.57 26.27
C ASP A 192 -39.23 26.85 26.56
N TYR A 193 -39.13 25.75 27.28
CA TYR A 193 -40.22 24.97 27.83
C TYR A 193 -40.09 24.91 29.36
N GLU A 194 -41.12 24.42 30.04
CA GLU A 194 -41.06 24.20 31.49
C GLU A 194 -40.02 23.10 31.80
N GLY A 195 -38.88 23.48 32.37
CA GLY A 195 -37.81 22.55 32.78
C GLY A 195 -36.79 22.17 31.70
N LEU A 196 -36.90 22.68 30.46
CA LEU A 196 -35.89 22.50 29.42
C LEU A 196 -35.89 23.60 28.35
N ARG A 197 -34.79 23.74 27.61
CA ARG A 197 -34.70 24.50 26.36
C ARG A 197 -34.52 23.53 25.21
N SER A 198 -35.10 23.78 24.04
CA SER A 198 -34.97 22.87 22.90
C SER A 198 -34.80 23.59 21.58
N ILE A 199 -34.06 22.97 20.66
CA ILE A 199 -33.87 23.39 19.28
C ILE A 199 -34.03 22.20 18.34
N ARG A 200 -34.79 22.39 17.25
CA ARG A 200 -35.00 21.38 16.21
C ARG A 200 -33.93 21.51 15.13
N LEU A 201 -33.42 20.37 14.68
CA LEU A 201 -32.58 20.22 13.48
C LEU A 201 -33.29 19.33 12.47
N GLN A 202 -32.71 19.14 11.28
CA GLN A 202 -33.35 18.35 10.22
C GLN A 202 -33.51 16.87 10.59
N ARG A 203 -32.65 16.32 11.45
CA ARG A 203 -32.62 14.89 11.82
C ARG A 203 -32.64 14.59 13.32
N ALA A 204 -32.43 15.59 14.16
CA ALA A 204 -32.43 15.43 15.62
C ALA A 204 -33.02 16.65 16.32
N VAL A 205 -33.23 16.52 17.63
CA VAL A 205 -33.62 17.63 18.51
C VAL A 205 -32.66 17.67 19.68
N LEU A 206 -32.08 18.83 19.95
CA LEU A 206 -31.24 19.03 21.13
C LEU A 206 -32.11 19.60 22.26
N GLN A 207 -31.97 19.05 23.46
CA GLN A 207 -32.75 19.41 24.63
C GLN A 207 -31.83 19.64 25.82
N LEU A 208 -31.75 20.87 26.29
CA LEU A 208 -30.99 21.26 27.47
C LEU A 208 -31.92 21.29 28.67
N TRP A 209 -31.68 20.42 29.65
CA TRP A 209 -32.47 20.36 30.88
C TRP A 209 -32.12 21.54 31.79
N THR A 210 -33.12 22.30 32.22
CA THR A 210 -32.96 23.44 33.15
C THR A 210 -33.42 23.12 34.56
N SER A 211 -33.89 21.89 34.79
CA SER A 211 -34.27 21.34 36.09
C SER A 211 -33.90 19.86 36.12
N ASP A 212 -33.76 19.29 37.32
CA ASP A 212 -33.47 17.86 37.47
C ASP A 212 -34.72 17.01 37.21
N PHE A 213 -34.53 15.93 36.45
CA PHE A 213 -35.52 14.90 36.18
C PHE A 213 -34.93 13.51 36.44
N PRO A 214 -35.76 12.47 36.66
CA PRO A 214 -35.28 11.11 36.94
C PRO A 214 -34.31 10.51 35.90
N TRP A 215 -34.31 11.01 34.67
CA TRP A 215 -33.48 10.52 33.57
C TRP A 215 -32.44 11.55 33.08
N ALA A 216 -32.47 12.80 33.57
CA ALA A 216 -31.55 13.84 33.12
C ALA A 216 -31.36 14.93 34.19
N SER A 217 -30.12 15.33 34.42
CA SER A 217 -29.78 16.37 35.39
C SER A 217 -29.83 17.76 34.76
N ALA A 218 -30.13 18.77 35.57
CA ALA A 218 -30.06 20.16 35.17
C ALA A 218 -28.67 20.50 34.61
N GLY A 219 -28.65 21.18 33.47
CA GLY A 219 -27.45 21.59 32.76
C GLY A 219 -26.95 20.62 31.69
N THR A 220 -27.53 19.43 31.59
CA THR A 220 -27.17 18.41 30.57
C THR A 220 -27.95 18.60 29.27
N VAL A 221 -27.31 18.30 28.14
CA VAL A 221 -27.97 18.25 26.83
C VAL A 221 -28.25 16.79 26.48
N THR A 222 -29.51 16.46 26.20
CA THR A 222 -29.92 15.19 25.61
C THR A 222 -30.31 15.38 24.15
N ILE A 223 -30.19 14.31 23.39
CA ILE A 223 -30.55 14.27 21.97
C ILE A 223 -31.81 13.42 21.85
N ALA A 224 -32.89 13.99 21.32
CA ALA A 224 -34.05 13.22 20.94
C ALA A 224 -33.83 12.70 19.50
N ASN A 225 -33.85 11.38 19.37
CA ASN A 225 -33.50 10.67 18.16
C ASN A 225 -34.59 10.80 17.08
N GLY A 226 -34.20 11.12 15.84
CA GLY A 226 -35.15 11.37 14.76
C GLY A 226 -36.00 10.16 14.39
N GLY A 227 -35.40 8.97 14.31
CA GLY A 227 -36.11 7.73 13.96
C GLY A 227 -37.13 7.30 15.00
N ASP A 228 -36.78 7.37 16.29
CA ASP A 228 -37.70 7.09 17.41
C ASP A 228 -38.89 8.05 17.39
N LEU A 229 -38.63 9.37 17.24
CA LEU A 229 -39.69 10.37 17.16
C LEU A 229 -40.57 10.15 15.92
N ALA A 230 -39.99 9.81 14.77
CA ALA A 230 -40.74 9.49 13.55
C ALA A 230 -41.67 8.28 13.76
N LYS A 231 -41.18 7.21 14.41
CA LYS A 231 -41.98 6.05 14.79
C LYS A 231 -43.11 6.45 15.73
N GLN A 232 -42.80 7.22 16.77
CA GLN A 232 -43.76 7.66 17.79
C GLN A 232 -44.89 8.54 17.24
N VAL A 233 -44.59 9.42 16.28
CA VAL A 233 -45.62 10.27 15.65
C VAL A 233 -46.33 9.59 14.48
N GLY A 234 -46.04 8.32 14.22
CA GLY A 234 -46.69 7.51 13.20
C GLY A 234 -46.31 7.90 11.76
N MET A 235 -45.07 8.36 11.55
CA MET A 235 -44.50 8.54 10.21
C MET A 235 -44.41 7.20 9.47
N PHE A 236 -44.05 6.15 10.21
CA PHE A 236 -43.99 4.77 9.76
C PHE A 236 -45.02 3.96 10.54
N THR A 237 -45.72 3.05 9.88
CA THR A 237 -46.75 2.21 10.50
C THR A 237 -46.77 0.81 9.90
N GLY A 238 -47.38 -0.13 10.61
CA GLY A 238 -47.66 -1.47 10.10
C GLY A 238 -46.49 -2.45 10.24
N ALA A 239 -46.48 -3.43 9.33
CA ALA A 239 -45.59 -4.59 9.39
C ALA A 239 -44.09 -4.25 9.56
N PRO A 240 -43.52 -3.20 8.94
CA PRO A 240 -42.07 -2.94 9.06
C PRO A 240 -41.59 -2.66 10.49
N LEU A 241 -42.47 -2.17 11.37
CA LEU A 241 -42.13 -1.91 12.78
C LEU A 241 -42.26 -3.13 13.69
N GLN A 242 -42.72 -4.27 13.15
CA GLN A 242 -42.79 -5.52 13.88
C GLN A 242 -41.44 -6.25 13.74
N PRO A 243 -40.76 -6.58 14.85
CA PRO A 243 -39.56 -7.40 14.83
C PRO A 243 -39.90 -8.84 14.43
N GLU A 244 -38.88 -9.59 14.03
CA GLU A 244 -39.01 -10.95 13.52
C GLU A 244 -38.05 -11.90 14.25
N PRO A 245 -38.32 -13.22 14.24
CA PRO A 245 -37.42 -14.20 14.82
C PRO A 245 -36.12 -14.36 14.01
N ALA A 246 -35.07 -14.73 14.73
CA ALA A 246 -33.72 -15.05 14.27
C ALA A 246 -33.65 -16.01 13.06
N ASP A 247 -34.43 -17.08 13.14
CA ASP A 247 -34.37 -18.26 12.27
C ASP A 247 -34.69 -17.97 10.81
N ARG A 248 -35.41 -16.87 10.55
CA ARG A 248 -35.66 -16.34 9.21
C ARG A 248 -34.37 -16.03 8.44
N TYR A 249 -33.28 -15.77 9.15
CA TYR A 249 -31.98 -15.44 8.58
C TYR A 249 -30.96 -16.59 8.67
N VAL A 250 -31.37 -17.79 9.12
CA VAL A 250 -30.47 -18.93 9.48
C VAL A 250 -30.54 -20.11 8.49
N THR A 251 -31.23 -20.02 7.34
CA THR A 251 -31.27 -21.17 6.40
C THR A 251 -30.16 -21.11 5.33
N PRO A 252 -29.28 -22.13 5.22
CA PRO A 252 -28.33 -22.24 4.10
C PRO A 252 -29.08 -22.65 2.83
N GLY A 253 -29.04 -21.79 1.80
CA GLY A 253 -29.55 -22.14 0.47
C GLY A 253 -30.66 -21.24 -0.08
N THR A 254 -30.44 -19.93 -0.11
CA THR A 254 -31.09 -19.05 -1.10
C THR A 254 -30.02 -18.07 -1.56
N PHE A 255 -29.55 -18.25 -2.80
CA PHE A 255 -28.59 -17.34 -3.41
C PHE A 255 -29.20 -15.93 -3.43
N ILE A 256 -28.63 -15.04 -2.63
CA ILE A 256 -28.84 -13.59 -2.74
C ILE A 256 -28.22 -13.21 -4.08
N SER A 257 -29.00 -12.62 -4.99
CA SER A 257 -28.40 -12.01 -6.17
C SER A 257 -27.57 -10.82 -5.68
N GLU A 258 -26.25 -10.97 -5.73
CA GLU A 258 -25.32 -9.87 -5.52
C GLU A 258 -25.70 -8.69 -6.45
N PRO A 259 -25.44 -7.42 -6.07
CA PRO A 259 -25.69 -6.28 -6.95
C PRO A 259 -25.10 -6.55 -8.34
N PRO A 260 -25.80 -6.17 -9.43
CA PRO A 260 -25.34 -6.53 -10.76
C PRO A 260 -23.91 -6.03 -10.96
N GLU A 261 -23.04 -6.94 -11.38
CA GLU A 261 -21.68 -6.61 -11.75
C GLU A 261 -21.71 -5.57 -12.87
N MET A 262 -20.94 -4.51 -12.70
CA MET A 262 -20.76 -3.48 -13.69
C MET A 262 -19.70 -3.93 -14.70
N PRO A 263 -19.81 -3.53 -15.97
CA PRO A 263 -18.70 -3.60 -16.91
C PRO A 263 -17.44 -2.95 -16.31
N VAL A 264 -16.26 -3.53 -16.58
CA VAL A 264 -14.96 -3.01 -16.09
C VAL A 264 -14.80 -1.52 -16.37
N VAL A 265 -15.25 -1.04 -17.53
CA VAL A 265 -15.19 0.38 -17.90
C VAL A 265 -15.95 1.29 -16.92
N ASP A 266 -17.09 0.84 -16.40
CA ASP A 266 -17.91 1.62 -15.47
C ASP A 266 -17.33 1.56 -14.06
N VAL A 267 -16.75 0.42 -13.66
CA VAL A 267 -15.98 0.28 -12.41
C VAL A 267 -14.82 1.28 -12.41
N VAL A 268 -14.03 1.32 -13.48
CA VAL A 268 -12.89 2.23 -13.63
C VAL A 268 -13.36 3.68 -13.64
N ALA A 269 -14.40 4.00 -14.41
CA ALA A 269 -14.93 5.36 -14.50
C ALA A 269 -15.43 5.87 -13.14
N GLY A 270 -16.08 5.01 -12.36
CA GLY A 270 -16.50 5.35 -11.00
C GLY A 270 -15.32 5.52 -10.05
N ALA A 271 -14.29 4.69 -10.16
CA ALA A 271 -13.20 4.67 -9.18
C ALA A 271 -12.09 5.70 -9.44
N ARG A 272 -11.89 6.13 -10.69
CA ARG A 272 -10.71 6.89 -11.13
C ARG A 272 -10.41 8.13 -10.28
N SER A 273 -11.43 8.90 -9.92
CA SER A 273 -11.26 10.15 -9.14
C SER A 273 -10.94 9.93 -7.66
N ALA A 274 -11.12 8.69 -7.17
CA ALA A 274 -10.83 8.31 -5.79
C ALA A 274 -9.45 7.64 -5.64
N VAL A 275 -8.79 7.28 -6.75
CA VAL A 275 -7.42 6.74 -6.75
C VAL A 275 -6.44 7.89 -6.91
N VAL A 276 -5.46 7.97 -6.02
CA VAL A 276 -4.49 9.06 -5.93
C VAL A 276 -3.07 8.56 -6.17
N ARG A 277 -2.20 9.43 -6.65
CA ARG A 277 -0.77 9.15 -6.76
C ARG A 277 -0.05 9.77 -5.58
N ILE A 278 0.86 9.02 -4.98
CA ILE A 278 1.71 9.49 -3.89
C ILE A 278 3.10 9.65 -4.49
N GLU A 279 3.65 10.85 -4.48
CA GLU A 279 4.97 11.17 -5.03
C GLU A 279 5.86 11.75 -3.95
N GLY A 280 7.15 11.46 -3.99
CA GLY A 280 8.14 12.15 -3.20
C GLY A 280 9.49 12.18 -3.92
N THR A 281 10.50 12.73 -3.26
CA THR A 281 11.83 12.93 -3.89
C THR A 281 12.53 11.62 -4.28
N THR A 282 12.19 10.51 -3.63
CA THR A 282 12.87 9.22 -3.73
C THR A 282 11.99 8.10 -4.31
N GLY A 283 10.72 8.38 -4.66
CA GLY A 283 9.85 7.37 -5.26
C GLY A 283 8.42 7.84 -5.52
N SER A 284 7.57 6.90 -5.93
CA SER A 284 6.11 7.11 -5.99
C SER A 284 5.34 5.82 -5.72
N GLY A 285 4.03 5.95 -5.49
CA GLY A 285 3.10 4.85 -5.29
C GLY A 285 1.66 5.28 -5.52
N SER A 286 0.73 4.42 -5.15
CA SER A 286 -0.71 4.69 -5.24
C SER A 286 -1.35 4.77 -3.86
N GLY A 287 -2.50 5.41 -3.80
CA GLY A 287 -3.40 5.39 -2.66
C GLY A 287 -4.84 5.47 -3.14
N PHE A 288 -5.79 5.34 -2.23
CA PHE A 288 -7.20 5.64 -2.54
C PHE A 288 -7.93 6.27 -1.36
N VAL A 289 -8.83 7.19 -1.69
CA VAL A 289 -9.66 7.91 -0.74
C VAL A 289 -10.74 6.97 -0.18
N ILE A 290 -10.87 6.92 1.14
CA ILE A 290 -11.81 6.01 1.84
C ILE A 290 -13.00 6.71 2.48
N ASP A 291 -12.97 8.04 2.60
CA ASP A 291 -14.07 8.82 3.16
C ASP A 291 -14.10 10.27 2.65
N ARG A 292 -15.16 11.00 3.03
CA ARG A 292 -15.37 12.39 2.56
C ARG A 292 -14.44 13.38 3.23
N GLU A 293 -13.88 13.01 4.36
CA GLU A 293 -12.94 13.82 5.11
C GLU A 293 -11.60 13.88 4.37
N GLY A 294 -11.32 12.94 3.47
CA GLY A 294 -10.11 12.91 2.65
C GLY A 294 -9.01 12.04 3.24
N HIS A 295 -9.39 11.01 4.01
CA HIS A 295 -8.44 9.97 4.40
C HIS A 295 -8.11 9.08 3.21
N ILE A 296 -6.83 8.74 3.11
CA ILE A 296 -6.27 7.94 2.01
C ILE A 296 -5.57 6.74 2.62
N LEU A 297 -5.95 5.54 2.19
CA LEU A 297 -5.16 4.34 2.46
C LEU A 297 -4.06 4.19 1.41
N THR A 298 -2.90 3.76 1.87
CA THR A 298 -1.77 3.34 1.05
C THR A 298 -0.94 2.31 1.83
N ASN A 299 0.12 1.79 1.21
CA ASN A 299 1.05 0.92 1.90
C ASN A 299 2.03 1.72 2.78
N ALA A 300 2.44 1.13 3.91
CA ALA A 300 3.46 1.72 4.78
C ALA A 300 4.79 1.90 4.05
N HIS A 301 5.20 0.88 3.28
CA HIS A 301 6.44 0.96 2.49
C HIS A 301 6.41 2.07 1.43
N VAL A 302 5.22 2.44 0.93
CA VAL A 302 5.09 3.57 0.00
C VAL A 302 5.44 4.87 0.73
N VAL A 303 4.84 5.11 1.90
CA VAL A 303 5.10 6.31 2.72
C VAL A 303 6.56 6.38 3.16
N GLU A 304 7.13 5.27 3.63
CA GLU A 304 8.51 5.19 4.11
C GLU A 304 9.52 5.43 2.97
N ARG A 305 9.21 4.97 1.75
CA ARG A 305 10.09 5.12 0.59
C ARG A 305 10.12 6.54 0.02
N VAL A 306 9.00 7.27 0.04
CA VAL A 306 8.87 8.56 -0.67
C VAL A 306 9.43 9.77 0.10
N GLY A 307 9.56 9.67 1.43
CA GLY A 307 10.05 10.78 2.27
C GLY A 307 9.07 11.96 2.32
N ASP A 308 9.55 13.17 2.01
CA ASP A 308 8.69 14.35 1.79
C ASP A 308 7.73 14.05 0.63
N MET A 309 6.45 13.86 0.97
CA MET A 309 5.43 13.32 0.07
C MET A 309 4.34 14.32 -0.29
N GLU A 310 3.88 14.25 -1.54
CA GLU A 310 2.70 14.93 -2.05
C GLU A 310 1.67 13.89 -2.53
N VAL A 311 0.40 14.18 -2.29
CA VAL A 311 -0.73 13.47 -2.91
C VAL A 311 -1.16 14.23 -4.15
N VAL A 312 -1.14 13.55 -5.30
CA VAL A 312 -1.61 14.07 -6.59
C VAL A 312 -2.97 13.45 -6.93
N LEU A 313 -3.99 14.30 -7.06
CA LEU A 313 -5.34 13.87 -7.46
C LEU A 313 -5.47 13.70 -8.98
N GLU A 314 -6.58 13.11 -9.45
CA GLU A 314 -6.84 12.89 -10.88
C GLU A 314 -6.77 14.18 -11.70
N ASP A 315 -7.23 15.31 -11.14
CA ASP A 315 -7.20 16.62 -11.79
C ASP A 315 -5.79 17.26 -11.85
N GLY A 316 -4.78 16.58 -11.30
CA GLY A 316 -3.40 17.02 -11.24
C GLY A 316 -3.07 17.95 -10.07
N SER A 317 -4.04 18.26 -9.20
CA SER A 317 -3.79 19.05 -7.99
C SER A 317 -2.92 18.28 -6.99
N ARG A 318 -1.99 19.01 -6.35
CA ARG A 318 -1.00 18.47 -5.41
C ARG A 318 -1.31 18.96 -4.00
N TRP A 319 -1.21 18.06 -3.03
CA TRP A 319 -1.55 18.32 -1.63
C TRP A 319 -0.52 17.68 -0.71
N ASP A 320 -0.04 18.44 0.28
CA ASP A 320 0.78 17.91 1.36
C ASP A 320 -0.13 17.10 2.33
N PRO A 321 0.07 15.78 2.48
CA PRO A 321 -0.74 14.97 3.38
C PRO A 321 -0.20 14.97 4.80
N ASP A 322 -1.10 14.93 5.78
CA ASP A 322 -0.76 14.54 7.15
C ASP A 322 -0.67 13.01 7.24
N LEU A 323 0.41 12.48 7.81
CA LEU A 323 0.49 11.07 8.21
C LEU A 323 -0.30 10.86 9.50
N VAL A 324 -1.49 10.27 9.40
CA VAL A 324 -2.40 10.06 10.54
C VAL A 324 -1.97 8.86 11.38
N GLY A 325 -1.53 7.78 10.72
CA GLY A 325 -1.03 6.58 11.38
C GLY A 325 -0.39 5.62 10.39
N ILE A 326 0.53 4.79 10.88
CA ILE A 326 1.27 3.81 10.08
C ILE A 326 1.45 2.51 10.87
N ASP A 327 1.18 1.38 10.23
CA ASP A 327 1.50 0.05 10.75
C ASP A 327 2.41 -0.64 9.73
N SER A 328 3.72 -0.49 9.94
CA SER A 328 4.75 -1.08 9.08
C SER A 328 4.72 -2.60 9.10
N GLY A 329 4.29 -3.22 10.21
CA GLY A 329 4.21 -4.68 10.33
C GLY A 329 3.12 -5.30 9.44
N ARG A 330 2.07 -4.53 9.14
CA ARG A 330 0.99 -4.94 8.24
C ARG A 330 1.01 -4.24 6.88
N ASP A 331 2.03 -3.43 6.65
CA ASP A 331 2.22 -2.64 5.45
C ASP A 331 1.04 -1.70 5.11
N ILE A 332 0.47 -1.03 6.12
CA ILE A 332 -0.69 -0.12 5.98
C ILE A 332 -0.37 1.26 6.54
N ALA A 333 -0.66 2.31 5.78
CA ALA A 333 -0.60 3.69 6.24
C ALA A 333 -1.90 4.44 5.94
N LEU A 334 -2.22 5.38 6.81
CA LEU A 334 -3.36 6.29 6.68
C LEU A 334 -2.85 7.73 6.56
N LEU A 335 -3.12 8.33 5.41
CA LEU A 335 -2.84 9.73 5.12
C LEU A 335 -4.12 10.56 5.19
N LYS A 336 -3.98 11.88 5.32
CA LYS A 336 -5.10 12.82 5.29
C LYS A 336 -4.74 14.06 4.50
N ILE A 337 -5.57 14.39 3.51
CA ILE A 337 -5.53 15.68 2.81
C ILE A 337 -6.78 16.50 3.10
N THR A 338 -6.67 17.82 3.10
CA THR A 338 -7.80 18.72 3.37
C THR A 338 -8.09 19.58 2.15
N THR A 339 -9.14 19.21 1.42
CA THR A 339 -9.56 19.89 0.19
C THR A 339 -10.74 20.84 0.46
N GLY A 340 -10.95 21.81 -0.43
CA GLY A 340 -12.09 22.75 -0.35
C GLY A 340 -13.45 22.16 -0.77
N SER A 341 -13.49 20.89 -1.19
CA SER A 341 -14.69 20.18 -1.65
C SER A 341 -14.59 18.69 -1.33
N PRO A 342 -15.71 18.00 -1.04
CA PRO A 342 -15.68 16.57 -0.71
C PRO A 342 -15.07 15.75 -1.84
N LEU A 343 -14.19 14.81 -1.48
CA LEU A 343 -13.59 13.87 -2.42
C LEU A 343 -14.51 12.68 -2.68
N HIS A 344 -14.40 12.11 -3.87
CA HIS A 344 -14.99 10.80 -4.13
C HIS A 344 -14.17 9.73 -3.40
N PHE A 345 -14.83 8.70 -2.87
CA PHE A 345 -14.19 7.67 -2.07
C PHE A 345 -14.68 6.27 -2.44
N LEU A 346 -13.87 5.26 -2.15
CA LEU A 346 -14.18 3.86 -2.47
C LEU A 346 -14.65 3.12 -1.21
N PRO A 347 -15.83 2.45 -1.26
CA PRO A 347 -16.29 1.65 -0.14
C PRO A 347 -15.50 0.34 -0.05
N LEU A 348 -15.19 -0.11 1.17
CA LEU A 348 -14.67 -1.45 1.39
C LEU A 348 -15.76 -2.51 1.12
N ALA A 349 -15.37 -3.68 0.63
CA ALA A 349 -16.25 -4.83 0.52
C ALA A 349 -16.52 -5.42 1.92
N THR A 350 -17.65 -6.11 2.08
CA THR A 350 -17.98 -6.86 3.32
C THR A 350 -17.76 -8.35 3.16
N THR A 351 -17.70 -8.83 1.92
CA THR A 351 -17.41 -10.23 1.56
C THR A 351 -16.62 -10.27 0.27
N VAL A 352 -15.75 -11.26 0.15
CA VAL A 352 -14.97 -11.56 -1.04
C VAL A 352 -15.00 -13.07 -1.27
N ARG A 353 -15.08 -13.50 -2.54
CA ARG A 353 -15.07 -14.93 -2.89
C ARG A 353 -13.93 -15.26 -3.83
N ALA A 354 -13.33 -16.43 -3.65
CA ALA A 354 -12.43 -16.97 -4.68
C ALA A 354 -13.18 -17.14 -6.01
N GLY A 355 -12.56 -16.73 -7.11
CA GLY A 355 -13.14 -16.69 -8.46
C GLY A 355 -13.89 -15.40 -8.80
N GLU A 356 -14.07 -14.47 -7.86
CA GLU A 356 -14.71 -13.17 -8.12
C GLU A 356 -13.82 -12.30 -9.02
N SER A 357 -14.40 -11.69 -10.06
CA SER A 357 -13.67 -10.80 -10.97
C SER A 357 -13.26 -9.51 -10.29
N VAL A 358 -12.01 -9.10 -10.50
CA VAL A 358 -11.41 -7.93 -9.88
C VAL A 358 -10.68 -7.03 -10.87
N VAL A 359 -10.56 -5.77 -10.51
CA VAL A 359 -9.87 -4.70 -11.23
C VAL A 359 -8.87 -4.06 -10.28
N ALA A 360 -7.58 -4.15 -10.60
CA ALA A 360 -6.54 -3.43 -9.87
C ALA A 360 -6.27 -2.08 -10.55
N LEU A 361 -6.22 -1.04 -9.73
CA LEU A 361 -5.96 0.33 -10.16
C LEU A 361 -4.71 0.88 -9.48
N GLY A 362 -3.89 1.62 -10.22
CA GLY A 362 -2.72 2.28 -9.67
C GLY A 362 -1.93 3.09 -10.70
N PHE A 363 -0.81 3.65 -10.24
CA PHE A 363 0.12 4.47 -11.01
C PHE A 363 1.49 3.80 -11.06
N PRO A 364 1.71 2.86 -12.00
CA PRO A 364 2.98 2.14 -12.13
C PRO A 364 4.17 3.08 -12.30
N LEU A 365 5.28 2.74 -11.63
CA LEU A 365 6.54 3.47 -11.74
C LEU A 365 7.13 3.34 -13.16
N GLY A 366 7.69 4.42 -13.70
CA GLY A 366 8.49 4.37 -14.95
C GLY A 366 7.71 4.44 -16.27
N LEU A 367 6.38 4.57 -16.28
CA LEU A 367 5.58 4.78 -17.49
C LEU A 367 5.09 6.24 -17.59
N GLN A 368 5.26 6.90 -18.75
CA GLN A 368 4.57 8.16 -19.04
C GLN A 368 3.07 7.85 -19.25
N GLY A 369 2.18 8.28 -18.34
CA GLY A 369 0.75 8.03 -18.49
C GLY A 369 -0.11 8.31 -17.25
N GLY A 370 -1.42 8.13 -17.40
CA GLY A 370 -2.41 8.23 -16.32
C GLY A 370 -2.63 6.90 -15.59
N LEU A 371 -3.75 6.79 -14.86
CA LEU A 371 -4.13 5.59 -14.11
C LEU A 371 -4.08 4.31 -14.97
N THR A 372 -3.35 3.29 -14.49
CA THR A 372 -3.29 1.96 -15.08
C THR A 372 -4.39 1.07 -14.52
N VAL A 373 -4.92 0.22 -15.38
CA VAL A 373 -6.00 -0.72 -15.07
C VAL A 373 -5.55 -2.12 -15.47
N THR A 374 -5.57 -3.06 -14.52
CA THR A 374 -5.39 -4.48 -14.80
C THR A 374 -6.58 -5.25 -14.25
N THR A 375 -6.93 -6.37 -14.87
CA THR A 375 -8.10 -7.18 -14.50
C THR A 375 -7.69 -8.61 -14.23
N GLY A 376 -8.41 -9.27 -13.33
CA GLY A 376 -8.19 -10.66 -12.98
C GLY A 376 -9.34 -11.21 -12.14
N ILE A 377 -9.06 -12.21 -11.32
CA ILE A 377 -9.95 -12.79 -10.32
C ILE A 377 -9.26 -12.84 -8.95
N VAL A 378 -10.05 -12.98 -7.90
CA VAL A 378 -9.52 -13.41 -6.60
C VAL A 378 -9.16 -14.90 -6.68
N SER A 379 -7.88 -15.19 -6.78
CA SER A 379 -7.34 -16.55 -6.90
C SER A 379 -7.37 -17.32 -5.57
N SER A 380 -7.20 -16.64 -4.44
CA SER A 380 -7.28 -17.23 -3.09
C SER A 380 -7.58 -16.17 -2.02
N LEU A 381 -8.23 -16.57 -0.92
CA LEU A 381 -8.66 -15.67 0.16
C LEU A 381 -7.71 -15.60 1.35
N GLU A 382 -6.84 -16.61 1.51
CA GLU A 382 -6.10 -16.85 2.75
C GLU A 382 -4.66 -17.26 2.46
N ARG A 383 -3.86 -16.31 1.98
CA ARG A 383 -2.41 -16.47 1.88
C ARG A 383 -1.75 -15.80 3.08
N VAL A 384 -1.22 -16.60 3.99
CA VAL A 384 -0.46 -16.09 5.13
C VAL A 384 0.96 -15.80 4.67
N LEU A 385 1.36 -14.54 4.76
CA LEU A 385 2.69 -14.05 4.41
C LEU A 385 3.09 -13.05 5.48
N ASP A 386 4.25 -13.25 6.10
CA ASP A 386 4.74 -12.45 7.22
C ASP A 386 3.69 -12.24 8.32
N GLU A 387 2.99 -13.33 8.68
CA GLU A 387 1.91 -13.36 9.68
C GLU A 387 0.64 -12.55 9.32
N VAL A 388 0.58 -11.96 8.12
CA VAL A 388 -0.57 -11.20 7.60
C VAL A 388 -1.30 -11.98 6.53
N ILE A 389 -2.63 -11.96 6.58
CA ILE A 389 -3.47 -12.70 5.63
C ILE A 389 -3.77 -11.81 4.40
N HIS A 390 -3.34 -12.28 3.24
CA HIS A 390 -3.51 -11.61 1.96
C HIS A 390 -4.53 -12.31 1.06
N LEU A 391 -5.17 -11.52 0.20
CA LEU A 391 -5.81 -12.02 -1.01
C LEU A 391 -4.74 -12.31 -2.06
N GLN A 392 -4.90 -13.41 -2.77
CA GLN A 392 -4.18 -13.67 -4.02
C GLN A 392 -5.08 -13.28 -5.19
N THR A 393 -4.52 -12.63 -6.19
CA THR A 393 -5.18 -12.28 -7.46
C THR A 393 -4.30 -12.70 -8.64
N ASP A 394 -4.88 -12.92 -9.81
CA ASP A 394 -4.13 -13.04 -11.07
C ASP A 394 -4.11 -11.74 -11.89
N ALA A 395 -4.77 -10.69 -11.40
CA ALA A 395 -4.61 -9.34 -11.94
C ALA A 395 -3.13 -8.93 -11.83
N ALA A 396 -2.57 -8.40 -12.90
CA ALA A 396 -1.16 -7.97 -12.90
C ALA A 396 -0.94 -6.83 -11.88
N ILE A 397 -0.16 -7.12 -10.84
CA ILE A 397 0.26 -6.17 -9.81
C ILE A 397 1.76 -5.89 -10.02
N ASN A 398 2.09 -4.67 -10.41
CA ASN A 398 3.46 -4.23 -10.69
C ASN A 398 3.85 -3.07 -9.75
N PRO A 399 5.15 -2.77 -9.60
CA PRO A 399 5.62 -1.59 -8.88
C PRO A 399 4.89 -0.31 -9.30
N GLY A 400 4.31 0.38 -8.32
CA GLY A 400 3.46 1.57 -8.48
C GLY A 400 1.95 1.30 -8.44
N ASN A 401 1.50 0.04 -8.55
CA ASN A 401 0.15 -0.35 -8.09
C ASN A 401 0.06 -0.47 -6.56
N SER A 402 1.19 -0.61 -5.85
CA SER A 402 1.23 -0.64 -4.38
C SER A 402 0.49 0.54 -3.78
N GLY A 403 -0.40 0.24 -2.84
CA GLY A 403 -1.27 1.15 -2.13
C GLY A 403 -2.55 1.50 -2.89
N GLY A 404 -2.67 1.10 -4.16
CA GLY A 404 -3.89 1.26 -4.96
C GLY A 404 -4.94 0.18 -4.64
N PRO A 405 -6.22 0.39 -5.03
CA PRO A 405 -7.29 -0.54 -4.69
C PRO A 405 -7.37 -1.75 -5.63
N LEU A 406 -7.74 -2.90 -5.07
CA LEU A 406 -8.28 -4.06 -5.80
C LEU A 406 -9.80 -4.04 -5.67
N LEU A 407 -10.51 -3.82 -6.77
CA LEU A 407 -11.96 -3.63 -6.79
C LEU A 407 -12.68 -4.86 -7.33
N ASN A 408 -13.80 -5.25 -6.74
CA ASN A 408 -14.73 -6.15 -7.44
C ASN A 408 -15.52 -5.40 -8.53
N LEU A 409 -16.24 -6.15 -9.37
CA LEU A 409 -17.09 -5.56 -10.42
C LEU A 409 -18.28 -4.73 -9.90
N ARG A 410 -18.41 -4.56 -8.58
CA ARG A 410 -19.40 -3.66 -7.96
C ARG A 410 -18.76 -2.37 -7.43
N GLY A 411 -17.49 -2.11 -7.77
CA GLY A 411 -16.75 -0.91 -7.38
C GLY A 411 -16.38 -0.86 -5.90
N GLN A 412 -16.35 -1.99 -5.20
CA GLN A 412 -15.95 -2.08 -3.80
C GLN A 412 -14.53 -2.60 -3.67
N VAL A 413 -13.76 -2.07 -2.72
CA VAL A 413 -12.39 -2.50 -2.42
C VAL A 413 -12.43 -3.85 -1.72
N VAL A 414 -11.99 -4.90 -2.40
CA VAL A 414 -11.80 -6.23 -1.80
C VAL A 414 -10.41 -6.37 -1.19
N GLY A 415 -9.45 -5.53 -1.58
CA GLY A 415 -8.16 -5.39 -0.92
C GLY A 415 -7.34 -4.20 -1.41
N MET A 416 -6.20 -3.95 -0.79
CA MET A 416 -5.22 -2.95 -1.20
C MET A 416 -4.02 -3.66 -1.83
N ASN A 417 -3.75 -3.37 -3.10
CA ASN A 417 -2.68 -4.01 -3.86
C ASN A 417 -1.35 -3.77 -3.15
N THR A 418 -0.56 -4.83 -2.97
CA THR A 418 0.81 -4.72 -2.51
C THR A 418 1.72 -5.43 -3.49
N SER A 419 2.63 -4.68 -4.11
CA SER A 419 3.73 -5.24 -4.89
C SER A 419 4.97 -5.48 -4.02
N GLY A 420 4.88 -5.26 -2.70
CA GLY A 420 5.95 -5.53 -1.74
C GLY A 420 6.11 -7.01 -1.40
N ILE A 421 5.12 -7.82 -1.79
CA ILE A 421 5.17 -9.27 -1.64
C ILE A 421 5.65 -9.88 -2.96
N PRO A 422 6.83 -10.51 -3.00
CA PRO A 422 7.35 -11.13 -4.20
C PRO A 422 6.47 -12.33 -4.61
N SER A 423 5.84 -12.24 -5.77
CA SER A 423 5.18 -13.39 -6.41
C SER A 423 6.22 -14.28 -7.07
N ARG A 424 6.91 -15.09 -6.26
CA ARG A 424 8.12 -15.85 -6.61
C ARG A 424 7.95 -16.97 -7.64
N LEU A 425 6.73 -17.34 -8.08
CA LEU A 425 6.53 -18.65 -8.74
C LEU A 425 5.57 -18.72 -9.96
N ALA A 426 4.89 -17.64 -10.38
CA ALA A 426 4.13 -17.67 -11.64
C ALA A 426 3.71 -16.26 -12.11
N GLN A 427 3.73 -16.03 -13.43
CA GLN A 427 2.93 -14.97 -14.04
C GLN A 427 1.46 -15.14 -13.61
N GLY A 428 0.82 -14.05 -13.16
CA GLY A 428 -0.57 -14.11 -12.67
C GLY A 428 -0.72 -14.51 -11.20
N ILE A 429 0.28 -14.21 -10.36
CA ILE A 429 0.12 -14.22 -8.90
C ILE A 429 0.44 -12.81 -8.41
N GLY A 430 -0.56 -12.11 -7.87
CA GLY A 430 -0.42 -10.84 -7.18
C GLY A 430 -1.08 -10.91 -5.81
N PHE A 431 -0.73 -9.98 -4.92
CA PHE A 431 -1.26 -9.97 -3.56
C PHE A 431 -1.92 -8.63 -3.22
N ALA A 432 -2.93 -8.70 -2.36
CA ALA A 432 -3.59 -7.54 -1.80
C ALA A 432 -3.90 -7.76 -0.31
N ILE A 433 -3.68 -6.75 0.51
CA ILE A 433 -4.09 -6.72 1.91
C ILE A 433 -5.61 -6.72 1.95
N ARG A 434 -6.21 -7.65 2.71
CA ARG A 434 -7.66 -7.90 2.68
C ARG A 434 -8.48 -6.71 3.18
N HIS A 435 -9.67 -6.53 2.61
CA HIS A 435 -10.61 -5.48 3.03
C HIS A 435 -10.94 -5.50 4.53
N ASP A 436 -10.99 -6.67 5.16
CA ASP A 436 -11.36 -6.81 6.57
C ASP A 436 -10.20 -6.46 7.50
N GLU A 437 -8.97 -6.75 7.12
CA GLU A 437 -7.78 -6.26 7.81
C GLU A 437 -7.67 -4.72 7.72
N LEU A 438 -7.93 -4.15 6.54
CA LEU A 438 -8.00 -2.69 6.40
C LEU A 438 -9.07 -2.10 7.33
N ALA A 439 -10.27 -2.70 7.34
CA ALA A 439 -11.37 -2.24 8.18
C ALA A 439 -11.08 -2.34 9.68
N SER A 440 -10.38 -3.40 10.11
CA SER A 440 -10.08 -3.66 11.52
C SER A 440 -9.10 -2.64 12.12
N LEU A 441 -8.14 -2.17 11.32
CA LEU A 441 -7.07 -1.26 11.77
C LEU A 441 -7.41 0.22 11.67
N LEU A 442 -8.38 0.60 10.83
CA LEU A 442 -8.78 2.01 10.65
C LEU A 442 -9.04 2.76 11.96
N PRO A 443 -9.72 2.21 12.98
CA PRO A 443 -9.90 2.89 14.26
C PRO A 443 -8.59 3.22 14.99
N GLU A 444 -7.59 2.34 14.90
CA GLU A 444 -6.29 2.53 15.56
C GLU A 444 -5.45 3.56 14.81
N LEU A 445 -5.36 3.43 13.49
CA LEU A 445 -4.68 4.37 12.60
C LEU A 445 -5.25 5.79 12.76
N ARG A 446 -6.58 5.95 12.76
CA ARG A 446 -7.25 7.25 12.97
C ARG A 446 -6.98 7.88 14.34
N SER A 447 -6.62 7.08 15.34
CA SER A 447 -6.34 7.58 16.68
C SER A 447 -4.91 8.11 16.86
N GLY A 448 -4.03 7.92 15.86
CA GLY A 448 -2.63 8.32 15.93
C GLY A 448 -1.78 7.48 16.89
N ARG A 449 -2.34 6.39 17.47
CA ARG A 449 -1.64 5.51 18.42
C ARG A 449 -0.44 4.77 17.81
N LEU A 450 -0.42 4.69 16.48
CA LEU A 450 0.62 4.04 15.68
C LEU A 450 1.51 5.07 14.94
N ALA A 451 1.44 6.36 15.27
CA ALA A 451 2.30 7.38 14.66
C ALA A 451 3.70 7.42 15.32
N PRO A 452 4.80 7.71 14.57
CA PRO A 452 6.12 7.87 15.17
C PRO A 452 6.17 9.08 16.12
N SER A 453 6.89 8.98 17.25
CA SER A 453 7.14 10.14 18.10
C SER A 453 8.21 11.05 17.45
N MET A 454 7.83 12.23 16.96
CA MET A 454 8.80 13.26 16.58
C MET A 454 9.43 13.88 17.83
N SER A 455 10.55 13.33 18.29
CA SER A 455 11.48 14.00 19.22
C SER A 455 12.92 13.76 18.80
N ALA A 456 13.45 14.72 18.03
CA ALA A 456 14.85 15.07 17.77
C ALA A 456 15.97 14.11 18.23
N GLN A 457 16.63 13.48 17.25
CA GLN A 457 18.09 13.33 17.23
C GLN A 457 18.64 14.09 16.01
N PRO A 458 19.87 14.64 16.07
CA PRO A 458 20.45 15.39 14.95
C PRO A 458 20.69 14.45 13.75
N PRO A 459 20.64 14.98 12.51
CA PRO A 459 20.85 14.16 11.32
C PRO A 459 22.28 13.62 11.34
N GLU A 460 22.39 12.30 11.38
CA GLU A 460 23.62 11.58 11.04
C GLU A 460 23.90 11.83 9.55
N GLU A 461 25.15 12.11 9.21
CA GLU A 461 25.58 12.59 7.89
C GLU A 461 25.01 11.74 6.76
N ALA A 462 24.36 12.44 5.80
CA ALA A 462 23.81 11.84 4.60
C ALA A 462 24.89 11.04 3.86
N THR A 463 24.76 9.72 3.91
CA THR A 463 25.41 8.79 3.00
C THR A 463 24.76 8.98 1.61
N PRO A 464 25.52 8.87 0.50
CA PRO A 464 25.03 9.25 -0.84
C PRO A 464 23.79 8.43 -1.24
N PRO A 465 22.92 8.96 -2.11
CA PRO A 465 21.72 8.26 -2.54
C PRO A 465 22.11 7.08 -3.42
N GLY A 466 21.89 5.88 -2.91
CA GLY A 466 22.02 4.65 -3.66
C GLY A 466 21.94 3.45 -2.73
N SER A 467 21.07 2.51 -3.11
CA SER A 467 21.00 1.11 -2.67
C SER A 467 20.30 0.76 -1.34
N SER A 468 19.00 0.46 -1.46
CA SER A 468 18.42 -0.80 -0.97
C SER A 468 17.05 -0.99 -1.60
N ASP A 469 16.91 -1.90 -2.56
CA ASP A 469 15.57 -2.32 -3.01
C ASP A 469 15.01 -3.41 -2.09
N PHE A 470 15.85 -4.21 -1.42
CA PHE A 470 15.41 -5.30 -0.54
C PHE A 470 16.42 -5.71 0.56
N GLY A 471 15.91 -5.96 1.77
CA GLY A 471 16.65 -6.46 2.95
C GLY A 471 16.93 -5.41 4.05
N PRO A 472 17.33 -5.81 5.28
CA PRO A 472 17.79 -4.85 6.26
C PRO A 472 19.05 -4.17 5.73
N SER A 473 19.02 -2.86 5.52
CA SER A 473 20.18 -2.13 4.98
C SER A 473 21.40 -2.18 5.92
N SER A 474 21.19 -2.47 7.20
CA SER A 474 22.23 -2.75 8.18
C SER A 474 21.69 -3.64 9.30
N GLY A 475 22.59 -4.28 10.06
CA GLY A 475 22.20 -5.16 11.14
C GLY A 475 23.37 -5.80 11.87
N THR A 476 23.03 -6.68 12.80
CA THR A 476 23.99 -7.46 13.59
C THR A 476 23.52 -8.90 13.67
N LEU A 477 24.39 -9.83 13.29
CA LEU A 477 24.17 -11.28 13.41
C LEU A 477 24.87 -11.75 14.68
N THR A 478 24.10 -12.15 15.69
CA THR A 478 24.64 -12.57 17.00
C THR A 478 25.15 -14.00 16.88
N HIS A 479 26.35 -14.29 17.39
CA HIS A 479 26.93 -15.63 17.28
C HIS A 479 26.39 -16.55 18.38
N ASP A 480 25.89 -17.73 18.00
CA ASP A 480 25.49 -18.80 18.92
C ASP A 480 26.22 -20.12 18.59
N PRO A 481 27.44 -20.34 19.11
CA PRO A 481 28.24 -21.52 18.78
C PRO A 481 27.63 -22.86 19.26
N ASP A 482 26.57 -22.82 20.08
CA ASP A 482 25.98 -24.02 20.69
C ASP A 482 24.78 -24.58 19.90
N ASP A 483 24.23 -23.83 18.95
CA ASP A 483 23.03 -24.23 18.20
C ASP A 483 23.35 -25.01 16.92
N GLY A 484 24.56 -24.83 16.38
CA GLY A 484 25.05 -25.48 15.17
C GLY A 484 24.39 -24.98 13.88
N PHE A 485 23.73 -23.82 13.90
CA PHE A 485 23.07 -23.20 12.77
C PHE A 485 23.91 -22.05 12.18
N ILE A 486 23.56 -21.63 10.96
CA ILE A 486 24.14 -20.43 10.35
C ILE A 486 23.25 -19.25 10.71
N GLU A 487 23.88 -18.21 11.23
CA GLU A 487 23.21 -16.96 11.53
C GLU A 487 22.97 -16.17 10.24
N ALA A 488 21.71 -15.86 9.94
CA ALA A 488 21.31 -15.27 8.67
C ALA A 488 20.43 -14.02 8.83
N GLY A 489 20.80 -12.96 8.12
CA GLY A 489 19.97 -11.77 7.90
C GLY A 489 19.36 -11.82 6.51
N ARG A 490 18.13 -12.33 6.39
CA ARG A 490 17.48 -12.55 5.09
C ARG A 490 17.12 -11.23 4.42
N ALA A 491 17.43 -11.13 3.13
CA ALA A 491 16.89 -10.11 2.25
C ALA A 491 15.48 -10.48 1.83
N MET A 492 14.59 -9.50 1.75
CA MET A 492 13.20 -9.71 1.34
C MET A 492 13.06 -9.77 -0.19
N PHE A 493 14.03 -10.37 -0.90
CA PHE A 493 13.96 -10.63 -2.34
C PHE A 493 14.53 -11.99 -2.72
N ASP A 494 13.96 -12.52 -3.80
CA ASP A 494 14.27 -13.80 -4.39
C ASP A 494 14.53 -13.55 -5.86
N ALA A 495 15.69 -13.96 -6.34
CA ALA A 495 16.13 -13.72 -7.69
C ALA A 495 17.09 -14.81 -8.19
N ALA A 496 16.90 -15.25 -9.43
CA ALA A 496 17.88 -16.06 -10.14
C ALA A 496 19.07 -15.20 -10.54
N ASP A 497 18.79 -14.07 -11.20
CA ASP A 497 19.79 -13.11 -11.65
C ASP A 497 19.74 -11.89 -10.72
N PHE A 498 20.87 -11.48 -10.15
CA PHE A 498 20.90 -10.40 -9.16
C PHE A 498 22.27 -9.74 -9.02
N VAL A 499 22.27 -8.58 -8.37
CA VAL A 499 23.43 -7.94 -7.74
C VAL A 499 23.15 -7.83 -6.25
N ILE A 500 24.05 -8.33 -5.40
CA ILE A 500 24.04 -8.09 -3.96
C ILE A 500 25.34 -7.47 -3.50
N GLU A 501 25.26 -6.63 -2.47
CA GLU A 501 26.40 -5.98 -1.85
C GLU A 501 26.17 -5.83 -0.35
N ALA A 502 27.22 -5.94 0.46
CA ALA A 502 27.19 -5.67 1.89
C ALA A 502 28.59 -5.34 2.41
N THR A 503 28.65 -4.47 3.42
CA THR A 503 29.87 -4.13 4.15
C THR A 503 29.85 -4.82 5.50
N PHE A 504 30.76 -5.77 5.72
CA PHE A 504 30.88 -6.52 6.97
C PHE A 504 31.99 -5.96 7.84
N PHE A 505 31.77 -5.92 9.16
CA PHE A 505 32.75 -5.46 10.14
C PHE A 505 33.31 -6.63 10.93
N ASN A 506 34.64 -6.69 11.01
CA ASN A 506 35.33 -7.78 11.68
C ASN A 506 35.03 -7.77 13.19
N PRO A 507 34.41 -8.84 13.74
CA PRO A 507 33.83 -8.83 15.09
C PRO A 507 34.87 -8.89 16.21
N TYR A 508 36.03 -9.51 15.95
CA TYR A 508 37.12 -9.67 16.93
C TYR A 508 38.45 -10.05 16.26
N SER A 509 39.53 -10.04 17.04
CA SER A 509 40.88 -10.34 16.53
C SER A 509 41.09 -11.84 16.33
N ALA A 510 42.03 -12.22 15.47
CA ALA A 510 42.49 -13.60 15.31
C ALA A 510 42.96 -14.27 16.62
N ALA A 511 43.33 -13.50 17.66
CA ALA A 511 43.68 -14.05 18.97
C ALA A 511 42.45 -14.51 19.81
N ALA A 512 41.26 -14.00 19.49
CA ALA A 512 40.01 -14.37 20.16
C ALA A 512 39.31 -15.57 19.48
N GLY A 513 39.53 -15.75 18.17
CA GLY A 513 38.98 -16.83 17.36
C GLY A 513 39.03 -16.52 15.88
N GLY A 514 38.64 -17.49 15.04
CA GLY A 514 38.31 -17.23 13.64
C GLY A 514 36.93 -16.58 13.53
N PHE A 515 36.68 -15.86 12.44
CA PHE A 515 35.35 -15.39 12.04
C PHE A 515 35.18 -15.62 10.55
N ASP A 516 33.94 -15.62 10.10
CA ASP A 516 33.59 -15.59 8.69
C ASP A 516 32.26 -14.87 8.47
N TYR A 517 32.05 -14.41 7.25
CA TYR A 517 30.79 -13.80 6.83
C TYR A 517 30.66 -13.85 5.31
N GLY A 518 29.45 -13.65 4.82
CA GLY A 518 29.20 -13.50 3.39
C GLY A 518 27.74 -13.62 3.04
N PHE A 519 27.43 -14.40 2.01
CA PHE A 519 26.09 -14.49 1.45
C PHE A 519 25.60 -15.93 1.35
N GLN A 520 24.34 -16.14 1.71
CA GLN A 520 23.54 -17.25 1.22
C GLN A 520 22.71 -16.75 0.05
N PHE A 521 22.60 -17.52 -1.04
CA PHE A 521 21.82 -17.08 -2.21
C PHE A 521 21.24 -18.24 -3.01
N ARG A 522 20.15 -17.93 -3.73
CA ARG A 522 19.29 -18.90 -4.42
C ARG A 522 18.83 -20.03 -3.48
N ASP A 523 18.50 -19.66 -2.25
CA ASP A 523 18.02 -20.59 -1.23
C ASP A 523 16.54 -20.94 -1.44
N VAL A 524 16.25 -22.22 -1.61
CA VAL A 524 14.90 -22.78 -1.66
C VAL A 524 14.71 -23.94 -0.67
N GLY A 525 15.50 -23.95 0.42
CA GLY A 525 15.65 -25.07 1.34
C GLY A 525 16.82 -25.94 0.90
N ASP A 526 16.55 -27.17 0.44
CA ASP A 526 17.59 -28.19 0.15
C ASP A 526 18.68 -27.74 -0.85
N ASN A 527 18.37 -26.74 -1.69
CA ASN A 527 19.31 -26.14 -2.63
C ASN A 527 19.59 -24.68 -2.22
N ALA A 528 20.84 -24.40 -1.89
CA ALA A 528 21.32 -23.05 -1.62
C ALA A 528 22.82 -22.97 -1.91
N TYR A 529 23.29 -21.79 -2.33
CA TYR A 529 24.70 -21.47 -2.31
C TYR A 529 25.07 -20.74 -1.04
N PHE A 530 26.24 -21.06 -0.49
CA PHE A 530 26.83 -20.37 0.65
C PHE A 530 28.21 -19.88 0.27
N LEU A 531 28.40 -18.57 0.26
CA LEU A 531 29.67 -17.91 0.04
C LEU A 531 30.15 -17.27 1.34
N ALA A 532 31.28 -17.72 1.87
CA ALA A 532 31.83 -17.21 3.12
C ALA A 532 33.31 -16.83 2.96
N VAL A 533 33.66 -15.63 3.42
CA VAL A 533 35.01 -15.10 3.54
C VAL A 533 35.44 -15.19 5.00
N ALA A 534 36.56 -15.85 5.27
CA ALA A 534 37.09 -16.07 6.60
C ALA A 534 38.16 -15.05 6.99
N SER A 535 38.42 -14.96 8.29
CA SER A 535 39.40 -14.04 8.92
C SER A 535 40.85 -14.12 8.41
N ASP A 536 41.23 -15.20 7.72
CA ASP A 536 42.55 -15.38 7.10
C ASP A 536 42.59 -14.98 5.61
N ALA A 537 41.52 -14.33 5.14
CA ALA A 537 41.23 -13.95 3.77
C ALA A 537 40.92 -15.12 2.82
N SER A 538 40.76 -16.35 3.31
CA SER A 538 40.24 -17.44 2.47
C SER A 538 38.74 -17.24 2.21
N TRP A 539 38.27 -17.62 1.02
CA TRP A 539 36.83 -17.67 0.72
C TRP A 539 36.47 -19.03 0.13
N ARG A 540 35.23 -19.46 0.35
CA ARG A 540 34.67 -20.68 -0.24
C ARG A 540 33.23 -20.47 -0.65
N LEU A 541 32.88 -21.06 -1.78
CA LEU A 541 31.53 -21.23 -2.28
C LEU A 541 31.13 -22.70 -2.13
N PHE A 542 30.01 -22.93 -1.46
CA PHE A 542 29.42 -24.24 -1.26
C PHE A 542 28.03 -24.32 -1.88
N PHE A 543 27.58 -25.54 -2.15
CA PHE A 543 26.21 -25.83 -2.59
C PHE A 543 25.58 -26.97 -1.77
N GLY A 544 24.32 -26.79 -1.38
CA GLY A 544 23.49 -27.73 -0.61
C GLY A 544 23.25 -27.32 0.85
N ASP A 545 22.14 -27.76 1.45
CA ASP A 545 21.69 -27.28 2.78
C ASP A 545 22.21 -28.12 3.97
N ASP A 546 22.37 -29.43 3.82
CA ASP A 546 22.75 -30.35 4.91
C ASP A 546 24.14 -30.99 4.69
N PRO A 547 25.09 -30.97 5.66
CA PRO A 547 26.39 -31.60 5.49
C PRO A 547 26.29 -33.08 5.04
N PRO A 548 27.08 -33.49 4.02
CA PRO A 548 28.19 -32.72 3.45
C PRO A 548 27.78 -31.79 2.30
N ARG A 549 28.00 -30.49 2.49
CA ARG A 549 27.92 -29.48 1.42
C ARG A 549 29.07 -29.66 0.44
N THR A 550 28.79 -29.50 -0.85
CA THR A 550 29.82 -29.66 -1.89
C THR A 550 30.56 -28.34 -2.06
N ILE A 551 31.90 -28.36 -1.98
CA ILE A 551 32.72 -27.20 -2.33
C ILE A 551 32.65 -27.01 -3.85
N VAL A 552 32.11 -25.88 -4.27
CA VAL A 552 31.98 -25.49 -5.68
C VAL A 552 33.24 -24.76 -6.13
N ALA A 553 33.71 -23.82 -5.31
CA ALA A 553 34.91 -23.04 -5.57
C ALA A 553 35.54 -22.54 -4.26
N GLU A 554 36.83 -22.26 -4.30
CA GLU A 554 37.54 -21.65 -3.17
C GLU A 554 38.73 -20.80 -3.65
N GLY A 555 39.18 -19.87 -2.82
CA GLY A 555 40.28 -18.99 -3.15
C GLY A 555 40.68 -18.09 -1.99
N ARG A 556 41.37 -16.99 -2.34
CA ARG A 556 41.79 -15.96 -1.38
C ARG A 556 41.33 -14.59 -1.85
N MET A 557 40.73 -13.80 -0.96
CA MET A 557 40.27 -12.45 -1.25
C MET A 557 41.47 -11.47 -1.26
N PRO A 558 41.75 -10.80 -2.38
CA PRO A 558 42.74 -9.73 -2.43
C PRO A 558 42.26 -8.52 -1.61
N ARG A 559 43.21 -7.74 -1.07
CA ARG A 559 42.97 -6.51 -0.27
C ARG A 559 42.02 -6.70 0.92
N PHE A 560 41.99 -7.89 1.53
CA PHE A 560 41.24 -8.12 2.75
C PHE A 560 41.79 -7.31 3.93
N HIS A 561 40.91 -6.57 4.62
CA HIS A 561 41.22 -5.83 5.84
C HIS A 561 40.93 -6.72 7.05
N GLY A 562 41.96 -7.18 7.77
CA GLY A 562 41.83 -8.20 8.83
C GLY A 562 41.84 -7.67 10.26
N GLY A 563 41.95 -6.35 10.46
CA GLY A 563 41.95 -5.72 11.78
C GLY A 563 40.58 -5.74 12.45
N VAL A 564 40.55 -5.69 13.79
CA VAL A 564 39.30 -5.63 14.55
C VAL A 564 38.56 -4.34 14.26
N GLY A 565 37.27 -4.43 13.94
CA GLY A 565 36.44 -3.28 13.58
C GLY A 565 36.75 -2.68 12.20
N GLU A 566 37.78 -3.16 11.49
CA GLU A 566 37.91 -2.89 10.05
C GLU A 566 36.76 -3.55 9.29
N SER A 567 36.45 -3.01 8.12
CA SER A 567 35.38 -3.51 7.27
C SER A 567 35.87 -4.02 5.92
N ASN A 568 35.12 -4.96 5.38
CA ASN A 568 35.26 -5.46 4.02
C ASN A 568 33.93 -5.34 3.29
N HIS A 569 33.95 -4.72 2.13
CA HIS A 569 32.81 -4.62 1.23
C HIS A 569 32.82 -5.81 0.28
N LEU A 570 31.76 -6.60 0.28
CA LEU A 570 31.57 -7.73 -0.61
C LEU A 570 30.43 -7.41 -1.58
N SER A 571 30.62 -7.75 -2.86
CA SER A 571 29.54 -7.71 -3.85
C SER A 571 29.53 -8.99 -4.66
N LEU A 572 28.34 -9.48 -5.02
CA LEU A 572 28.16 -10.66 -5.83
C LEU A 572 27.13 -10.36 -6.92
N ILE A 573 27.49 -10.70 -8.16
CA ILE A 573 26.57 -10.62 -9.30
C ILE A 573 26.36 -12.04 -9.77
N ALA A 574 25.10 -12.47 -9.90
CA ALA A 574 24.75 -13.78 -10.44
C ALA A 574 23.88 -13.57 -11.69
N VAL A 575 24.22 -14.23 -12.80
CA VAL A 575 23.43 -14.22 -14.04
C VAL A 575 23.48 -15.61 -14.67
N GLY A 576 22.35 -16.32 -14.69
CA GLY A 576 22.22 -17.70 -15.13
C GLY A 576 23.16 -18.63 -14.36
N GLU A 577 24.00 -19.35 -15.08
CA GLU A 577 24.96 -20.32 -14.50
C GLU A 577 26.31 -19.69 -14.10
N ARG A 578 26.42 -18.35 -14.12
CA ARG A 578 27.66 -17.64 -13.82
C ARG A 578 27.45 -16.63 -12.71
N GLY A 579 28.51 -16.39 -11.93
CA GLY A 579 28.56 -15.28 -10.99
C GLY A 579 29.93 -14.64 -10.92
N TRP A 580 30.01 -13.47 -10.32
CA TRP A 580 31.24 -12.71 -10.14
C TRP A 580 31.29 -12.17 -8.72
N LEU A 581 32.29 -12.59 -7.96
CA LEU A 581 32.55 -12.13 -6.60
C LEU A 581 33.53 -10.97 -6.62
N PHE A 582 33.15 -9.90 -5.92
CA PHE A 582 33.96 -8.70 -5.72
C PHE A 582 34.23 -8.49 -4.23
N GLY A 583 35.42 -8.01 -3.94
CA GLY A 583 35.89 -7.75 -2.59
C GLY A 583 36.66 -6.44 -2.56
N ASN A 584 36.19 -5.48 -1.76
CA ASN A 584 36.75 -4.13 -1.67
C ASN A 584 36.93 -3.46 -3.05
N GLY A 585 35.97 -3.70 -3.95
CA GLY A 585 35.92 -3.15 -5.31
C GLY A 585 36.77 -3.88 -6.34
N GLU A 586 37.49 -4.95 -6.00
CA GLU A 586 38.30 -5.75 -6.92
C GLU A 586 37.58 -7.06 -7.28
N LEU A 587 37.68 -7.51 -8.54
CA LEU A 587 37.19 -8.83 -8.97
C LEU A 587 38.01 -9.93 -8.29
N VAL A 588 37.36 -10.73 -7.47
CA VAL A 588 37.97 -11.84 -6.72
C VAL A 588 37.92 -13.14 -7.51
N ALA A 589 36.77 -13.47 -8.09
CA ALA A 589 36.57 -14.71 -8.82
C ALA A 589 35.33 -14.68 -9.73
N GLU A 590 35.39 -15.40 -10.85
CA GLU A 590 34.22 -15.89 -11.56
C GLU A 590 33.76 -17.21 -10.91
N LEU A 591 32.46 -17.33 -10.67
CA LEU A 591 31.81 -18.43 -9.98
C LEU A 591 31.00 -19.24 -10.98
N LYS A 592 31.14 -20.56 -10.93
CA LYS A 592 30.31 -21.49 -11.70
C LYS A 592 29.07 -21.85 -10.86
N LEU A 593 27.90 -21.41 -11.31
CA LEU A 593 26.62 -21.56 -10.63
C LEU A 593 25.68 -22.51 -11.40
N ASP A 594 26.24 -23.59 -11.96
CA ASP A 594 25.51 -24.56 -12.79
C ASP A 594 24.78 -25.66 -11.99
N ALA A 595 25.07 -25.77 -10.69
CA ALA A 595 24.36 -26.69 -9.80
C ALA A 595 22.91 -26.24 -9.53
N TRP A 596 22.68 -24.93 -9.45
CA TRP A 596 21.35 -24.33 -9.29
C TRP A 596 21.29 -22.91 -9.84
N ASN A 597 20.45 -22.69 -10.85
CA ASN A 597 20.32 -21.39 -11.52
C ASN A 597 18.89 -20.83 -11.51
N GLU A 598 18.02 -21.43 -10.69
CA GLU A 598 16.70 -20.90 -10.43
C GLU A 598 16.74 -19.84 -9.32
N SER A 599 15.65 -19.10 -9.18
CA SER A 599 15.52 -18.08 -8.15
C SER A 599 15.45 -18.74 -6.77
N GLY A 600 15.95 -18.03 -5.76
CA GLY A 600 15.74 -18.36 -4.35
C GLY A 600 16.13 -17.19 -3.46
N ASP A 601 15.89 -17.35 -2.16
CA ASP A 601 16.17 -16.34 -1.15
C ASP A 601 17.66 -15.98 -1.09
N VAL A 602 17.93 -14.74 -0.71
CA VAL A 602 19.28 -14.20 -0.49
C VAL A 602 19.40 -13.68 0.92
N ALA A 603 20.52 -13.91 1.59
CA ALA A 603 20.77 -13.46 2.95
C ALA A 603 22.25 -13.08 3.14
N VAL A 604 22.52 -12.17 4.09
CA VAL A 604 23.85 -12.10 4.71
C VAL A 604 23.97 -13.19 5.75
N ILE A 605 25.16 -13.79 5.89
CA ILE A 605 25.41 -14.88 6.82
C ILE A 605 26.69 -14.69 7.63
N THR A 606 26.76 -15.29 8.81
CA THR A 606 27.98 -15.50 9.61
C THR A 606 27.95 -16.88 10.28
N GLY A 607 29.07 -17.30 10.86
CA GLY A 607 29.15 -18.58 11.58
C GLY A 607 29.16 -19.80 10.68
N TYR A 608 29.55 -19.65 9.41
CA TYR A 608 29.55 -20.75 8.46
C TYR A 608 30.62 -21.81 8.78
N TYR A 609 31.82 -21.39 9.17
CA TYR A 609 32.90 -22.33 9.50
C TYR A 609 32.79 -22.78 10.95
N SER A 610 32.84 -24.09 11.16
CA SER A 610 32.87 -24.64 12.52
C SER A 610 33.98 -24.00 13.37
N GLY A 611 33.58 -23.45 14.53
CA GLY A 611 34.48 -22.82 15.49
C GLY A 611 34.85 -21.37 15.14
N HIS A 612 34.20 -20.76 14.15
CA HIS A 612 34.32 -19.33 13.83
C HIS A 612 33.27 -18.46 14.53
N GLU A 613 32.59 -19.02 15.51
CA GLU A 613 31.62 -18.34 16.35
C GLU A 613 32.14 -18.25 17.79
N VAL A 614 32.38 -17.03 18.24
CA VAL A 614 32.72 -16.75 19.64
C VAL A 614 31.45 -16.32 20.38
N SER A 615 31.09 -17.07 21.42
CA SER A 615 29.91 -16.77 22.25
C SER A 615 29.91 -15.33 22.77
N GLY A 616 28.79 -14.62 22.58
CA GLY A 616 28.62 -13.22 22.99
C GLY A 616 29.24 -12.19 22.03
N ALA A 617 29.87 -12.62 20.93
CA ALA A 617 30.23 -11.75 19.83
C ALA A 617 29.09 -11.65 18.80
N ALA A 618 29.21 -10.69 17.89
CA ALA A 618 28.27 -10.53 16.80
C ALA A 618 28.93 -9.90 15.57
N THR A 619 28.57 -10.36 14.39
CA THR A 619 29.02 -9.80 13.11
C THR A 619 28.07 -8.68 12.70
N ARG A 620 28.61 -7.47 12.62
CA ARG A 620 27.87 -6.30 12.16
C ARG A 620 27.99 -6.15 10.65
N PHE A 621 26.91 -5.78 9.98
CA PHE A 621 26.91 -5.46 8.56
C PHE A 621 26.16 -4.15 8.28
N GLU A 622 26.53 -3.47 7.21
CA GLU A 622 25.92 -2.25 6.71
C GLU A 622 25.85 -2.27 5.19
N SER A 623 25.06 -1.35 4.61
CA SER A 623 24.87 -1.21 3.17
C SER A 623 24.50 -2.54 2.50
N PHE A 624 23.77 -3.41 3.20
CA PHE A 624 23.27 -4.63 2.59
C PHE A 624 22.15 -4.27 1.63
N ALA A 625 22.41 -4.48 0.34
CA ALA A 625 21.46 -4.20 -0.71
C ALA A 625 21.48 -5.32 -1.73
N GLY A 626 20.29 -5.80 -2.07
CA GLY A 626 20.10 -6.71 -3.20
C GLY A 626 19.19 -6.10 -4.25
N ARG A 627 19.49 -6.38 -5.51
CA ARG A 627 18.79 -5.92 -6.70
C ARG A 627 18.61 -7.10 -7.65
N ALA A 628 17.37 -7.49 -7.94
CA ALA A 628 17.09 -8.51 -8.95
C ALA A 628 17.40 -7.93 -10.34
N LEU A 629 18.12 -8.67 -11.17
CA LEU A 629 18.41 -8.27 -12.54
C LEU A 629 17.31 -8.82 -13.46
N GLN A 630 16.57 -7.93 -14.10
CA GLN A 630 15.54 -8.30 -15.07
C GLN A 630 16.01 -8.07 -16.50
N PRO A 631 15.64 -8.95 -17.45
CA PRO A 631 15.86 -8.68 -18.87
C PRO A 631 15.09 -7.42 -19.28
N HIS A 632 15.82 -6.35 -19.60
CA HIS A 632 15.23 -5.11 -20.10
C HIS A 632 15.14 -5.11 -21.63
N PHE A 633 16.15 -5.70 -22.28
CA PHE A 633 16.23 -5.76 -23.72
C PHE A 633 16.87 -7.06 -24.17
N GLU A 634 16.29 -7.68 -25.18
CA GLU A 634 16.85 -8.82 -25.88
C GLU A 634 16.60 -8.68 -27.37
N SER A 635 17.66 -8.79 -28.16
CA SER A 635 17.61 -8.90 -29.61
C SER A 635 18.39 -10.14 -30.04
N GLY A 636 17.78 -10.92 -30.93
CA GLY A 636 18.52 -11.90 -31.73
C GLY A 636 19.31 -11.20 -32.84
N ALA A 637 19.75 -11.98 -33.84
CA ALA A 637 20.64 -11.50 -34.88
C ALA A 637 20.05 -10.28 -35.62
N GLY A 638 20.89 -9.28 -35.84
CA GLY A 638 20.48 -8.01 -36.42
C GLY A 638 21.63 -7.29 -37.12
N LYS A 639 21.29 -6.15 -37.75
CA LYS A 639 22.25 -5.28 -38.43
C LYS A 639 22.41 -3.96 -37.71
N LEU A 640 23.62 -3.42 -37.73
CA LEU A 640 23.97 -2.10 -37.23
C LEU A 640 24.32 -1.21 -38.42
N ASP A 641 23.29 -0.73 -39.11
CA ASP A 641 23.47 0.07 -40.31
C ASP A 641 24.05 1.46 -39.97
N ARG A 642 25.27 1.71 -40.45
CA ARG A 642 25.92 3.01 -40.33
C ARG A 642 25.37 3.97 -41.37
N VAL A 643 24.78 5.08 -40.91
CA VAL A 643 24.14 6.07 -41.79
C VAL A 643 25.18 6.93 -42.54
N ASP A 644 26.32 7.23 -41.91
CA ASP A 644 27.42 8.04 -42.48
C ASP A 644 28.77 7.62 -41.87
N ALA A 645 29.88 7.77 -42.60
CA ALA A 645 31.25 7.45 -42.15
C ALA A 645 31.78 8.32 -40.99
N ASP A 646 31.04 9.36 -40.58
CA ASP A 646 31.37 10.21 -39.43
C ASP A 646 30.44 9.97 -38.22
N LYS A 647 29.53 8.99 -38.31
CA LYS A 647 28.57 8.66 -37.25
C LYS A 647 28.80 7.27 -36.68
N ILE A 648 28.43 7.10 -35.41
CA ILE A 648 28.45 5.81 -34.73
C ILE A 648 27.12 5.11 -35.02
N ALA A 649 27.15 3.84 -35.41
CA ALA A 649 25.96 3.00 -35.52
C ALA A 649 25.58 2.54 -34.11
N VAL A 650 24.30 2.69 -33.74
CA VAL A 650 23.84 2.42 -32.37
C VAL A 650 22.52 1.66 -32.40
N LEU A 651 22.45 0.57 -31.65
CA LEU A 651 21.24 -0.14 -31.30
C LEU A 651 20.94 0.15 -29.83
N GLN A 652 20.04 1.10 -29.60
CA GLN A 652 19.60 1.44 -28.25
C GLN A 652 18.74 0.33 -27.66
N SER A 653 19.06 -0.09 -26.44
CA SER A 653 18.25 -1.09 -25.72
C SER A 653 16.97 -0.50 -25.13
N GLY A 654 16.87 0.84 -25.04
CA GLY A 654 15.83 1.53 -24.29
C GLY A 654 15.98 1.43 -22.78
N ALA A 655 17.00 0.72 -22.28
CA ALA A 655 17.35 0.66 -20.87
C ALA A 655 17.98 1.99 -20.43
N PHE A 656 17.62 2.44 -19.22
CA PHE A 656 18.19 3.62 -18.58
C PHE A 656 18.57 3.26 -17.15
N ALA A 657 19.84 2.94 -16.93
CA ALA A 657 20.30 2.39 -15.66
C ALA A 657 21.73 2.82 -15.33
N ARG A 658 22.05 2.80 -14.03
CA ARG A 658 23.42 3.01 -13.51
C ARG A 658 24.15 1.67 -13.39
N ASP A 659 23.44 0.69 -12.84
CA ASP A 659 23.94 -0.67 -12.61
C ASP A 659 23.30 -1.58 -13.67
N LEU A 660 24.09 -2.42 -14.34
CA LEU A 660 23.64 -3.20 -15.49
C LEU A 660 24.57 -4.39 -15.76
N VAL A 661 24.01 -5.38 -16.46
CA VAL A 661 24.77 -6.41 -17.17
C VAL A 661 24.36 -6.36 -18.65
N ALA A 662 25.32 -6.13 -19.55
CA ALA A 662 25.07 -6.11 -20.99
C ALA A 662 25.93 -7.16 -21.68
N GLU A 663 25.32 -8.00 -22.49
CA GLU A 663 25.97 -9.09 -23.21
C GLU A 663 25.68 -8.98 -24.71
N ALA A 664 26.70 -9.11 -25.54
CA ALA A 664 26.54 -9.14 -26.98
C ALA A 664 27.44 -10.19 -27.62
N VAL A 665 26.92 -10.89 -28.62
CA VAL A 665 27.72 -11.76 -29.49
C VAL A 665 27.82 -11.10 -30.85
N VAL A 666 29.04 -10.81 -31.26
CA VAL A 666 29.34 -10.15 -32.53
C VAL A 666 30.16 -11.09 -33.42
N PRO A 667 29.85 -11.20 -34.72
CA PRO A 667 30.72 -11.89 -35.65
C PRO A 667 32.05 -11.16 -35.75
N LEU A 668 33.12 -11.91 -36.00
CA LEU A 668 34.41 -11.45 -36.47
C LEU A 668 34.35 -11.44 -38.00
N PRO A 669 34.20 -10.28 -38.66
CA PRO A 669 34.61 -10.16 -40.04
C PRO A 669 36.06 -10.63 -40.18
N ALA A 670 36.39 -11.31 -41.28
CA ALA A 670 37.78 -11.66 -41.60
C ALA A 670 38.67 -10.43 -41.89
N GLU A 671 38.06 -9.24 -41.96
CA GLU A 671 38.71 -7.96 -42.18
C GLU A 671 38.95 -7.26 -40.82
N THR A 672 40.06 -6.53 -40.68
CA THR A 672 40.41 -5.81 -39.42
C THR A 672 39.73 -4.44 -39.28
N ASP A 673 38.90 -4.05 -40.25
CA ASP A 673 38.26 -2.73 -40.32
C ASP A 673 36.85 -2.78 -39.68
N TRP A 674 36.77 -3.12 -38.40
CA TRP A 674 35.54 -3.03 -37.59
C TRP A 674 35.87 -2.73 -36.12
N ASP A 675 34.86 -2.30 -35.37
CA ASP A 675 34.88 -2.21 -33.91
C ASP A 675 33.47 -2.33 -33.33
N ALA A 676 33.38 -2.87 -32.12
CA ALA A 676 32.12 -3.20 -31.45
C ALA A 676 32.25 -3.01 -29.94
N GLY A 677 31.14 -2.66 -29.27
CA GLY A 677 31.18 -2.30 -27.87
C GLY A 677 29.87 -1.70 -27.36
N PHE A 678 29.91 -1.27 -26.10
CA PHE A 678 28.77 -0.72 -25.40
C PHE A 678 28.95 0.77 -25.15
N ILE A 679 27.87 1.53 -25.33
CA ILE A 679 27.71 2.89 -24.78
C ILE A 679 26.82 2.76 -23.55
N PHE A 680 27.24 3.32 -22.42
CA PHE A 680 26.49 3.23 -21.16
C PHE A 680 26.67 4.49 -20.31
N ARG A 681 25.78 4.68 -19.30
CA ARG A 681 25.69 5.90 -18.48
C ARG A 681 25.59 7.19 -19.30
N ASN A 682 24.97 7.09 -20.47
CA ASN A 682 24.70 8.19 -21.37
C ASN A 682 23.43 8.95 -20.95
N SER A 683 23.55 9.84 -19.96
CA SER A 683 22.45 10.70 -19.51
C SER A 683 22.31 12.00 -20.29
N ARG A 684 23.41 12.49 -20.89
CA ARG A 684 23.49 13.78 -21.58
C ARG A 684 24.52 13.70 -22.72
N SER A 685 24.40 14.58 -23.70
CA SER A 685 25.32 14.63 -24.86
C SER A 685 26.79 14.88 -24.50
N ASP A 686 27.07 15.40 -23.30
CA ASP A 686 28.39 15.75 -22.81
C ASP A 686 28.92 14.79 -21.73
N ARG A 687 28.24 13.66 -21.47
CA ARG A 687 28.69 12.69 -20.47
C ARG A 687 28.21 11.27 -20.72
N PHE A 688 29.14 10.36 -21.02
CA PHE A 688 28.89 8.95 -21.24
C PHE A 688 30.19 8.12 -21.16
N GLU A 689 30.03 6.82 -20.97
CA GLU A 689 31.10 5.83 -21.08
C GLU A 689 30.95 5.01 -22.36
N MET A 690 32.09 4.56 -22.91
CA MET A 690 32.11 3.58 -23.98
C MET A 690 33.23 2.58 -23.79
N VAL A 691 32.94 1.29 -23.95
CA VAL A 691 33.95 0.23 -23.88
C VAL A 691 33.73 -0.79 -24.98
N GLY A 692 34.80 -1.28 -25.58
CA GLY A 692 34.70 -2.22 -26.69
C GLY A 692 36.03 -2.81 -27.13
N LEU A 693 35.99 -3.53 -28.25
CA LEU A 693 37.16 -4.03 -28.95
C LEU A 693 37.11 -3.68 -30.44
N ASP A 694 38.29 -3.63 -31.06
CA ASP A 694 38.41 -3.48 -32.51
C ASP A 694 38.78 -4.78 -33.23
N GLY A 695 38.84 -4.72 -34.56
CA GLY A 695 39.16 -5.86 -35.41
C GLY A 695 40.57 -6.44 -35.25
N ASP A 696 41.48 -5.72 -34.57
CA ASP A 696 42.79 -6.23 -34.18
C ASP A 696 42.76 -6.91 -32.79
N GLY A 697 41.61 -6.91 -32.11
CA GLY A 697 41.41 -7.44 -30.76
C GLY A 697 41.89 -6.49 -29.64
N GLU A 698 42.14 -5.22 -29.97
CA GLU A 698 42.55 -4.21 -29.01
C GLU A 698 41.33 -3.71 -28.22
N VAL A 699 41.46 -3.68 -26.89
CA VAL A 699 40.41 -3.16 -26.01
C VAL A 699 40.58 -1.66 -25.84
N PHE A 700 39.47 -0.93 -25.91
CA PHE A 700 39.44 0.51 -25.69
C PHE A 700 38.36 0.92 -24.69
N HIS A 701 38.64 1.99 -23.95
CA HIS A 701 37.68 2.69 -23.09
C HIS A 701 37.72 4.18 -23.41
N TYR A 702 36.54 4.75 -23.63
CA TYR A 702 36.36 6.17 -23.86
C TYR A 702 35.43 6.73 -22.80
N THR A 703 35.90 7.77 -22.15
CA THR A 703 35.14 8.52 -21.15
C THR A 703 34.94 9.93 -21.66
N ARG A 704 33.69 10.39 -21.60
CA ARG A 704 33.35 11.79 -21.81
C ARG A 704 32.77 12.37 -20.54
N THR A 705 33.35 13.48 -20.08
CA THR A 705 32.83 14.28 -18.97
C THR A 705 32.69 15.74 -19.40
N THR A 706 31.97 16.55 -18.62
CA THR A 706 31.78 17.98 -18.93
C THR A 706 33.14 18.72 -18.95
N GLY A 707 33.71 18.87 -20.14
CA GLY A 707 34.95 19.62 -20.39
C GLY A 707 36.20 18.78 -20.71
N GLU A 708 36.16 17.44 -20.60
CA GLU A 708 37.29 16.56 -20.91
C GLU A 708 36.83 15.25 -21.59
N ASP A 709 37.52 14.91 -22.68
CA ASP A 709 37.39 13.64 -23.39
C ASP A 709 38.67 12.83 -23.15
N ARG A 710 38.55 11.57 -22.70
CA ARG A 710 39.67 10.65 -22.48
C ARG A 710 39.45 9.38 -23.31
N PHE A 711 40.40 9.05 -24.17
CA PHE A 711 40.42 7.80 -24.93
C PHE A 711 41.64 6.99 -24.51
N GLU A 712 41.42 5.77 -24.04
CA GLU A 712 42.47 4.85 -23.62
C GLU A 712 42.44 3.58 -24.46
N ARG A 713 43.58 3.26 -25.09
CA ARG A 713 43.85 1.92 -25.64
C ARG A 713 44.64 1.15 -24.60
N LEU A 714 44.09 0.03 -24.17
CA LEU A 714 44.57 -0.68 -22.97
C LEU A 714 45.32 -1.99 -23.33
N GLY A 715 45.48 -2.27 -24.62
CA GLY A 715 46.31 -3.34 -25.18
C GLY A 715 45.51 -4.51 -25.75
N THR A 716 46.22 -5.45 -26.39
CA THR A 716 45.64 -6.75 -26.80
C THR A 716 45.14 -7.48 -25.56
N GLY A 717 43.83 -7.66 -25.44
CA GLY A 717 43.32 -8.72 -24.56
C GLY A 717 43.94 -10.02 -25.04
N GLN A 718 44.58 -10.81 -24.17
CA GLN A 718 45.07 -12.14 -24.56
C GLN A 718 43.88 -13.00 -24.97
N ALA A 719 43.53 -12.95 -26.25
CA ALA A 719 42.57 -13.85 -26.85
C ALA A 719 43.22 -15.22 -26.93
N SER A 720 42.69 -16.19 -26.20
CA SER A 720 42.97 -17.59 -26.50
C SER A 720 42.39 -17.89 -27.88
N GLU A 721 43.20 -18.42 -28.80
CA GLU A 721 42.66 -19.09 -29.99
C GLU A 721 41.66 -20.16 -29.52
N THR A 722 40.39 -20.01 -29.87
CA THR A 722 39.39 -21.05 -29.60
C THR A 722 39.76 -22.31 -30.40
N GLU A 723 39.77 -23.48 -29.76
CA GLU A 723 40.09 -24.79 -30.39
C GLU A 723 39.22 -25.13 -31.62
N ASP A 724 38.08 -24.44 -31.80
CA ASP A 724 37.05 -24.78 -32.79
C ASP A 724 36.99 -23.87 -34.03
N GLY A 725 37.89 -22.89 -34.19
CA GLY A 725 37.87 -22.01 -35.36
C GLY A 725 36.55 -21.22 -35.56
N GLN A 726 35.82 -20.97 -34.47
CA GLN A 726 34.58 -20.19 -34.49
C GLN A 726 34.86 -18.69 -34.60
N THR A 727 34.08 -18.04 -35.47
CA THR A 727 34.26 -16.67 -35.97
C THR A 727 33.51 -15.60 -35.17
N ASN A 728 33.17 -15.79 -33.89
CA ASN A 728 32.36 -14.82 -33.12
C ASN A 728 33.05 -14.43 -31.80
N ARG A 729 32.83 -13.21 -31.32
CA ARG A 729 33.28 -12.72 -30.00
C ARG A 729 32.10 -12.47 -29.09
N ARG A 730 32.21 -12.94 -27.86
CA ARG A 730 31.23 -12.68 -26.79
C ARG A 730 31.76 -11.55 -25.91
N MET A 731 31.10 -10.40 -25.95
CA MET A 731 31.38 -9.26 -25.07
C MET A 731 30.41 -9.27 -23.90
N LEU A 732 30.91 -9.01 -22.71
CA LEU A 732 30.10 -8.81 -21.51
C LEU A 732 30.60 -7.57 -20.77
N LEU A 733 29.68 -6.67 -20.45
CA LEU A 733 29.88 -5.52 -19.59
C LEU A 733 29.09 -5.72 -18.31
N ILE A 734 29.79 -5.58 -17.18
CA ILE A 734 29.20 -5.49 -15.86
C ILE A 734 29.51 -4.09 -15.34
N ALA A 735 28.51 -3.31 -14.97
CA ALA A 735 28.73 -2.01 -14.32
C ALA A 735 27.90 -1.93 -13.04
N THR A 736 28.53 -1.58 -11.92
CA THR A 736 27.88 -1.47 -10.60
C THR A 736 28.50 -0.34 -9.79
N GLY A 737 27.69 0.62 -9.35
CA GLY A 737 28.14 1.72 -8.50
C GLY A 737 29.29 2.50 -9.15
N SER A 738 30.46 2.52 -8.51
CA SER A 738 31.66 3.20 -8.99
C SER A 738 32.62 2.33 -9.81
N SER A 739 32.26 1.07 -10.11
CA SER A 739 33.17 0.12 -10.78
C SER A 739 32.48 -0.59 -11.94
N GLY A 740 33.27 -1.05 -12.89
CA GLY A 740 32.80 -1.92 -13.97
C GLY A 740 33.88 -2.87 -14.48
N TRP A 741 33.46 -3.88 -15.22
CA TRP A 741 34.34 -4.88 -15.81
C TRP A 741 33.85 -5.22 -17.21
N PHE A 742 34.79 -5.27 -18.15
CA PHE A 742 34.56 -5.68 -19.51
C PHE A 742 35.27 -7.01 -19.77
N PHE A 743 34.52 -7.96 -20.28
CA PHE A 743 34.97 -9.31 -20.58
C PHE A 743 34.85 -9.58 -22.07
N VAL A 744 35.80 -10.36 -22.58
CA VAL A 744 35.78 -10.86 -23.94
C VAL A 744 36.02 -12.37 -23.89
N ASP A 745 35.07 -13.12 -24.45
CA ASP A 745 35.06 -14.58 -24.48
C ASP A 745 35.20 -15.21 -23.09
N GLY A 746 34.55 -14.58 -22.10
CA GLY A 746 34.57 -14.99 -20.70
C GLY A 746 35.77 -14.47 -19.89
N ASN A 747 36.80 -13.93 -20.53
CA ASN A 747 37.98 -13.42 -19.82
C ASN A 747 37.79 -11.95 -19.43
N PRO A 748 38.00 -11.55 -18.16
CA PRO A 748 38.03 -10.14 -17.79
C PRO A 748 39.26 -9.49 -18.45
N VAL A 749 39.02 -8.55 -19.36
CA VAL A 749 40.09 -7.86 -20.10
C VAL A 749 40.31 -6.44 -19.63
N LEU A 750 39.32 -5.84 -18.95
CA LEU A 750 39.42 -4.48 -18.44
C LEU A 750 38.56 -4.25 -17.19
N GLU A 751 39.17 -3.62 -16.18
CA GLU A 751 38.49 -3.00 -15.05
C GLU A 751 38.28 -1.50 -15.33
N LEU A 752 37.08 -1.01 -15.03
CA LEU A 752 36.62 0.34 -15.29
C LEU A 752 36.42 1.08 -13.97
N ASP A 753 37.15 2.18 -13.77
CA ASP A 753 36.85 3.14 -12.69
C ASP A 753 35.73 4.06 -13.16
N LEU A 754 34.53 3.85 -12.63
CA LEU A 754 33.32 4.62 -12.95
C LEU A 754 32.97 5.64 -11.85
N SER A 755 33.86 5.87 -10.88
CA SER A 755 33.62 6.77 -9.75
C SER A 755 33.34 8.22 -10.18
N HIS A 756 33.82 8.60 -11.36
CA HIS A 756 33.65 9.93 -11.95
C HIS A 756 32.30 10.11 -12.66
N ASN A 757 31.55 9.03 -12.94
CA ASN A 757 30.28 9.06 -13.64
C ASN A 757 29.28 8.10 -12.98
N LEU A 758 28.60 8.56 -11.93
CA LEU A 758 27.65 7.78 -11.12
C LEU A 758 26.18 7.90 -11.59
N ASP A 759 25.94 8.61 -12.69
CA ASP A 759 24.60 8.83 -13.20
C ASP A 759 24.03 7.57 -13.88
N GLN A 760 22.70 7.44 -13.83
CA GLN A 760 21.99 6.53 -14.73
C GLN A 760 22.09 7.04 -16.16
N GLY A 761 22.05 6.15 -17.16
CA GLY A 761 22.05 6.57 -18.55
C GLY A 761 21.63 5.49 -19.51
N PHE A 762 21.47 5.85 -20.79
CA PHE A 762 21.10 4.89 -21.82
C PHE A 762 22.20 3.86 -22.06
N ILE A 763 21.78 2.62 -22.36
CA ILE A 763 22.63 1.52 -22.77
C ILE A 763 22.39 1.23 -24.25
N ALA A 764 23.47 1.01 -25.00
CA ALA A 764 23.37 0.61 -26.39
C ALA A 764 24.55 -0.26 -26.82
N LEU A 765 24.27 -1.20 -27.72
CA LEU A 765 25.30 -1.82 -28.55
C LEU A 765 25.63 -0.85 -29.67
N ALA A 766 26.91 -0.69 -29.99
CA ALA A 766 27.30 0.21 -31.05
C ALA A 766 28.51 -0.33 -31.83
N GLY A 767 28.76 0.29 -32.98
CA GLY A 767 29.91 0.03 -33.84
C GLY A 767 30.29 1.26 -34.68
N GLY A 768 31.51 1.25 -35.21
CA GLY A 768 32.11 2.38 -35.94
C GLY A 768 32.66 3.48 -35.04
N PHE A 769 33.30 3.11 -33.92
CA PHE A 769 33.69 4.01 -32.82
C PHE A 769 34.99 4.78 -33.03
N ILE A 770 36.02 4.10 -33.52
CA ILE A 770 37.40 4.59 -33.62
C ILE A 770 37.58 5.49 -34.87
N GLY A 771 36.51 5.70 -35.65
CA GLY A 771 36.52 6.46 -36.90
C GLY A 771 37.07 5.65 -38.08
N GLY A 772 36.96 6.22 -39.29
CA GLY A 772 37.33 5.54 -40.54
C GLY A 772 36.20 4.67 -41.12
N ASN A 773 36.54 3.74 -42.01
CA ASN A 773 35.57 2.83 -42.67
C ASN A 773 35.15 1.63 -41.79
N ARG A 774 35.55 1.62 -40.51
CA ARG A 774 35.22 0.56 -39.55
C ARG A 774 33.72 0.43 -39.36
N ASN A 775 33.16 -0.73 -39.71
CA ASN A 775 31.72 -1.00 -39.60
C ASN A 775 31.48 -2.35 -38.93
N LEU A 776 30.67 -2.35 -37.86
CA LEU A 776 29.99 -3.56 -37.42
C LEU A 776 28.70 -3.71 -38.21
N GLU A 777 28.69 -4.55 -39.24
CA GLU A 777 27.49 -4.72 -40.08
C GLU A 777 26.42 -5.58 -39.42
N GLU A 778 26.82 -6.54 -38.58
CA GLU A 778 25.94 -7.57 -38.03
C GLU A 778 26.31 -7.89 -36.58
N PHE A 779 25.32 -8.35 -35.80
CA PHE A 779 25.50 -8.96 -34.48
C PHE A 779 24.57 -10.17 -34.37
N GLU A 780 24.92 -11.16 -33.55
CA GLU A 780 24.11 -12.38 -33.37
C GLU A 780 23.13 -12.28 -32.21
N SER A 781 23.54 -11.58 -31.14
CA SER A 781 22.66 -11.32 -30.01
C SER A 781 23.09 -10.08 -29.26
N PHE A 782 22.13 -9.41 -28.63
CA PHE A 782 22.36 -8.33 -27.68
C PHE A 782 21.32 -8.40 -26.58
N ARG A 783 21.77 -8.51 -25.33
CA ARG A 783 20.95 -8.63 -24.13
C ARG A 783 21.40 -7.61 -23.09
N VAL A 784 20.44 -6.96 -22.43
CA VAL A 784 20.69 -6.04 -21.32
C VAL A 784 19.80 -6.44 -20.15
N LEU A 785 20.42 -6.68 -19.01
CA LEU A 785 19.76 -6.85 -17.72
C LEU A 785 20.02 -5.62 -16.85
N THR A 786 18.99 -5.14 -16.17
CA THR A 786 19.07 -4.01 -15.23
C THR A 786 18.34 -4.37 -13.93
N PRO A 787 18.71 -3.74 -12.79
CA PRO A 787 17.92 -3.78 -11.57
C PRO A 787 16.44 -3.46 -11.76
#